data_AF-A0A117SJD0-F1
#
_entry.id   AF-A0A117SJD0-F1
#
_cell.length_a   1.000
_cell.length_b   1.000
_cell.length_c   1.000
_cell.angle_alpha   90.00
_cell.angle_beta   90.00
_cell.angle_gamma   90.00
#
_symmetry.space_group_name_H-M   'P 1'
#
loop_
_entity.id
_entity.type
_entity.pdbx_description
1 polymer ?
#
loop_
_entity_poly.entity_id
_entity_poly.type
_entity_poly.pdbx_seq_one_letter_code
_entity_poly.pdbx_strand_id
1 'polypeptide(L)'
;LFFNDISNYFRRFSEEFDTSLEKIYYIFYLLHLPGMTQLNNHLLYDMNRLLRNVLKELDENDTMTFLANIISLFEELKEQHASIVLDCILTLGREVIDTHDNKIISYFINGLIRFGFIYPGELAVNNDWQMQVDINHVKNIRVWLELVEYSPDAMRDLLSALIVNLKLGGIFISDTDLFQRDVTKLLNSDIEPVYKQMKQLARIFPVYFREIGAEGKLREVTTAVDELSRRKDRLIHFLRKQIHTESNNTHIELTRRILQYWYDGKVEPLKKIVPEDVIGQLDTGSEWYVHVHDIIKELCAKKGAAPEQLLLLDVDELEQAISLIPSGNSRDKKRVNYILQLHSLLLEKYSLESEDIISMLKSYRFFSNKDIEGLQENLERNDMGAALGQVYKLMSHLKKIIVDPNASEALENIYYKRHIAIGIPSMYGQYIEPKFEALGLMFRLEKAASKLMLELLQSVNLEYVSARTFRHVYDILGLFKEGLELDGIYNQGFDSNFEMFKYSLTSPSFSLDQYINIFQFMAQNIRQIISEYFLDVYELPLKKVIPQLFSHKGPLSEQDNKQLYHMESEKFFREILSSAFLVQDLDNFITNIISTLRSMIDNYSGDFINNMMTYDPDLAISLLYKETVEMDNPVFLGAKAYFLKKMISYDFPIPPGFVLTTEIFRHKNTILRHPYMEQEMDQFILNHIWEVEKITRQQYGNPKNPLLFSVRSGTAISMPGAMRTFLNVGMNDEIAETFSRKPDHGWTAWDCYRRFIQSWGMAYGIDRDIFDGVILEHKVKHGVEQKIQFTPEQMRAIAYAYKKVLEDSGIIIEKDPFKQLKQAILSVIESWSSQRAKYYREHLQIADEWGTAVIVQKMALGNLSACSGTGVVFTNSPINDNAGINLYGDFTLCSQGEDIVSGLVHTLPISESQRREFYSDCSLSLQSAFPSIYNALLDLSTQLIEIYGFMHQEIEFTFESDDPDDLYILQTRNQKLKKQKTYATFIPAPDEMKLTGRGIGIGGGALTGILTFDMNDLKESIKNNPDEKLILVRPDTVPDDIPMIFRCDGLITGKGGATSHAAVAAGSLGKVCVVNCKGLVVNEAEKRCIINGVSFSSGDRISIDGNLGNVYEGVYEIQYE
;
A
#
# COMPACT_ATOMS: atom_id res chain seq x y z
N LEU A 1 90.14 8.95 13.26
CA LEU A 1 88.98 8.82 12.37
C LEU A 1 87.81 8.46 13.25
N PHE A 2 86.83 9.35 13.37
CA PHE A 2 85.68 9.12 14.24
C PHE A 2 84.88 7.93 13.69
N PHE A 3 84.23 7.15 14.55
CA PHE A 3 83.45 5.98 14.14
C PHE A 3 82.45 6.29 13.01
N ASN A 4 81.87 7.50 13.00
CA ASN A 4 80.98 7.98 11.94
C ASN A 4 81.67 8.19 10.58
N ASP A 5 82.96 8.54 10.55
CA ASP A 5 83.71 8.68 9.29
C ASP A 5 83.93 7.30 8.64
N ILE A 6 84.17 6.27 9.48
CA ILE A 6 84.35 4.87 9.04
C ILE A 6 83.02 4.30 8.53
N SER A 7 81.93 4.49 9.28
CA SER A 7 80.60 4.05 8.85
C SER A 7 80.15 4.74 7.55
N ASN A 8 80.43 6.04 7.38
CA ASN A 8 80.16 6.74 6.12
C ASN A 8 81.07 6.29 4.97
N TYR A 9 82.33 5.92 5.24
CA TYR A 9 83.23 5.36 4.22
C TYR A 9 82.70 4.03 3.67
N PHE A 10 82.30 3.10 4.54
CA PHE A 10 81.71 1.83 4.12
C PHE A 10 80.36 2.02 3.41
N ARG A 11 79.53 2.97 3.86
CA ARG A 11 78.31 3.34 3.13
C ARG A 11 78.61 3.82 1.72
N ARG A 12 79.61 4.70 1.53
CA ARG A 12 80.01 5.19 0.18
C ARG A 12 80.54 4.08 -0.74
N PHE A 13 81.09 3.00 -0.18
CA PHE A 13 81.56 1.86 -0.97
C PHE A 13 80.43 1.17 -1.75
N SER A 14 79.16 1.41 -1.41
CA SER A 14 78.04 0.94 -2.24
C SER A 14 78.07 1.52 -3.66
N GLU A 15 78.75 2.67 -3.88
CA GLU A 15 78.87 3.29 -5.21
C GLU A 15 79.79 2.51 -6.16
N GLU A 16 80.63 1.61 -5.65
CA GLU A 16 81.58 0.80 -6.43
C GLU A 16 80.94 -0.43 -7.11
N PHE A 17 79.69 -0.77 -6.77
CA PHE A 17 78.95 -1.85 -7.41
C PHE A 17 78.27 -1.34 -8.69
N ASP A 18 78.14 -2.20 -9.71
CA ASP A 18 77.57 -1.81 -11.00
C ASP A 18 76.04 -1.94 -11.02
N THR A 19 75.51 -3.02 -10.43
CA THR A 19 74.07 -3.32 -10.47
C THR A 19 73.30 -2.80 -9.26
N SER A 20 72.00 -2.56 -9.42
CA SER A 20 71.12 -2.15 -8.32
C SER A 20 70.96 -3.28 -7.30
N LEU A 21 70.93 -4.52 -7.80
CA LEU A 21 70.84 -5.74 -6.99
C LEU A 21 72.04 -5.92 -6.05
N GLU A 22 73.28 -5.80 -6.56
CA GLU A 22 74.50 -5.92 -5.74
C GLU A 22 74.55 -4.84 -4.65
N LYS A 23 74.11 -3.61 -4.98
CA LYS A 23 74.02 -2.50 -4.03
C LYS A 23 73.02 -2.80 -2.91
N ILE A 24 71.87 -3.37 -3.23
CA ILE A 24 70.86 -3.75 -2.23
C ILE A 24 71.41 -4.84 -1.31
N TYR A 25 72.03 -5.89 -1.84
CA TYR A 25 72.65 -6.94 -1.02
C TYR A 25 73.81 -6.42 -0.16
N TYR A 26 74.60 -5.47 -0.68
CA TYR A 26 75.64 -4.82 0.12
C TYR A 26 75.05 -3.96 1.25
N ILE A 27 74.01 -3.18 0.98
CA ILE A 27 73.30 -2.41 2.01
C ILE A 27 72.69 -3.35 3.06
N PHE A 28 72.11 -4.48 2.63
CA PHE A 28 71.62 -5.52 3.53
C PHE A 28 72.72 -6.05 4.45
N TYR A 29 73.91 -6.34 3.92
CA TYR A 29 75.07 -6.70 4.73
C TYR A 29 75.45 -5.59 5.73
N LEU A 30 75.46 -4.33 5.29
CA LEU A 30 75.79 -3.20 6.18
C LEU A 30 74.77 -3.03 7.32
N LEU A 31 73.48 -3.25 7.07
CA LEU A 31 72.42 -3.16 8.10
C LEU A 31 72.61 -4.15 9.26
N HIS A 32 73.32 -5.26 9.02
CA HIS A 32 73.63 -6.29 10.02
C HIS A 32 74.91 -6.01 10.83
N LEU A 33 75.66 -4.96 10.49
CA LEU A 33 76.90 -4.63 11.20
C LEU A 33 76.60 -3.75 12.43
N PRO A 34 77.06 -4.14 13.63
CA PRO A 34 76.87 -3.34 14.86
C PRO A 34 77.42 -1.90 14.76
N GLY A 35 78.42 -1.67 13.90
CA GLY A 35 78.99 -0.34 13.67
C GLY A 35 78.14 0.59 12.79
N MET A 36 77.04 0.09 12.21
CA MET A 36 76.19 0.83 11.28
C MET A 36 74.87 1.32 11.86
N THR A 37 74.56 0.99 13.12
CA THR A 37 73.26 1.30 13.75
C THR A 37 72.85 2.78 13.65
N GLN A 38 73.81 3.71 13.76
CA GLN A 38 73.54 5.15 13.62
C GLN A 38 73.19 5.60 12.18
N LEU A 39 73.54 4.79 11.17
CA LEU A 39 73.26 5.01 9.76
C LEU A 39 72.12 4.14 9.23
N ASN A 40 71.48 3.28 10.04
CA ASN A 40 70.41 2.37 9.57
C ASN A 40 69.31 3.09 8.79
N ASN A 41 68.80 4.23 9.29
CA ASN A 41 67.79 5.01 8.56
C ASN A 41 68.32 5.50 7.21
N HIS A 42 69.57 5.96 7.15
CA HIS A 42 70.20 6.41 5.91
C HIS A 42 70.41 5.26 4.91
N LEU A 43 70.83 4.09 5.38
CA LEU A 43 70.99 2.88 4.58
C LEU A 43 69.64 2.41 4.01
N LEU A 44 68.58 2.46 4.82
CA LEU A 44 67.22 2.15 4.36
C LEU A 44 66.69 3.14 3.32
N TYR A 45 67.00 4.44 3.45
CA TYR A 45 66.68 5.42 2.41
C TYR A 45 67.44 5.15 1.10
N ASP A 46 68.72 4.77 1.18
CA ASP A 46 69.49 4.41 -0.01
C ASP A 46 68.93 3.15 -0.67
N MET A 47 68.57 2.13 0.13
CA MET A 47 67.91 0.92 -0.35
C MET A 47 66.57 1.24 -1.02
N ASN A 48 65.74 2.10 -0.43
CA ASN A 48 64.46 2.51 -1.03
C ASN A 48 64.66 3.14 -2.41
N ARG A 49 65.71 3.95 -2.59
CA ARG A 49 66.05 4.54 -3.88
C ARG A 49 66.45 3.48 -4.92
N LEU A 50 67.16 2.43 -4.49
CA LEU A 50 67.65 1.35 -5.35
C LEU A 50 66.57 0.31 -5.71
N LEU A 51 65.50 0.19 -4.92
CA LEU A 51 64.37 -0.67 -5.25
C LEU A 51 63.64 -0.23 -6.53
N ARG A 52 63.80 1.04 -6.94
CA ARG A 52 63.23 1.55 -8.20
C ARG A 52 63.92 0.90 -9.40
N ASN A 53 63.15 0.35 -10.33
CA ASN A 53 63.60 -0.39 -11.51
C ASN A 53 64.38 -1.70 -11.25
N VAL A 54 64.50 -2.18 -10.01
CA VAL A 54 65.32 -3.37 -9.68
C VAL A 54 64.82 -4.64 -10.40
N LEU A 55 63.51 -4.76 -10.59
CA LEU A 55 62.91 -5.93 -11.23
C LEU A 55 63.21 -6.01 -12.73
N LYS A 56 63.65 -4.92 -13.37
CA LYS A 56 64.08 -4.93 -14.79
C LYS A 56 65.44 -5.61 -14.98
N GLU A 57 66.22 -5.76 -13.90
CA GLU A 57 67.53 -6.41 -13.90
C GLU A 57 67.44 -7.93 -13.64
N LEU A 58 66.23 -8.47 -13.36
CA LEU A 58 66.00 -9.84 -12.92
C LEU A 58 65.15 -10.64 -13.94
N ASP A 59 65.33 -11.96 -13.97
CA ASP A 59 64.40 -12.86 -14.65
C ASP A 59 63.23 -13.29 -13.72
N GLU A 60 62.23 -14.02 -14.24
CA GLU A 60 61.04 -14.41 -13.46
C GLU A 60 61.38 -15.24 -12.20
N ASN A 61 62.34 -16.17 -12.28
CA ASN A 61 62.69 -17.05 -11.16
C ASN A 61 63.50 -16.31 -10.09
N ASP A 62 64.41 -15.45 -10.55
CA ASP A 62 65.22 -14.60 -9.68
C ASP A 62 64.37 -13.52 -9.00
N THR A 63 63.31 -13.05 -9.65
CA THR A 63 62.34 -12.09 -9.09
C THR A 63 61.63 -12.66 -7.86
N MET A 64 61.12 -13.89 -7.94
CA MET A 64 60.43 -14.53 -6.82
C MET A 64 61.37 -14.76 -5.62
N THR A 65 62.61 -15.18 -5.90
CA THR A 65 63.65 -15.36 -4.89
C THR A 65 64.04 -14.04 -4.24
N PHE A 66 64.19 -12.97 -5.04
CA PHE A 66 64.47 -11.63 -4.56
C PHE A 66 63.34 -11.10 -3.67
N LEU A 67 62.08 -11.22 -4.08
CA LEU A 67 60.93 -10.81 -3.27
C LEU A 67 60.87 -11.55 -1.93
N ALA A 68 61.16 -12.85 -1.91
CA ALA A 68 61.22 -13.63 -0.67
C ALA A 68 62.28 -13.09 0.30
N ASN A 69 63.49 -12.83 -0.20
CA ASN A 69 64.61 -12.33 0.60
C ASN A 69 64.33 -10.91 1.13
N ILE A 70 63.78 -10.03 0.29
CA ILE A 70 63.46 -8.65 0.67
C ILE A 70 62.33 -8.59 1.71
N ILE A 71 61.28 -9.40 1.55
CA ILE A 71 60.19 -9.44 2.53
C ILE A 71 60.71 -9.97 3.88
N SER A 72 61.56 -10.99 3.89
CA SER A 72 62.20 -11.49 5.11
C SER A 72 63.04 -10.41 5.81
N LEU A 73 63.82 -9.64 5.05
CA LEU A 73 64.56 -8.49 5.57
C LEU A 73 63.63 -7.43 6.16
N PHE A 74 62.52 -7.12 5.49
CA PHE A 74 61.56 -6.15 6.00
C PHE A 74 60.93 -6.63 7.32
N GLU A 75 60.62 -7.93 7.44
CA GLU A 75 60.11 -8.53 8.68
C GLU A 75 61.11 -8.35 9.84
N GLU A 76 62.40 -8.57 9.61
CA GLU A 76 63.47 -8.39 10.62
C GLU A 76 63.60 -6.92 11.09
N LEU A 77 63.41 -5.96 10.18
CA LEU A 77 63.59 -4.52 10.47
C LEU A 77 62.32 -3.82 10.94
N LYS A 78 61.17 -4.50 10.89
CA LYS A 78 59.85 -3.93 11.19
C LYS A 78 59.78 -3.29 12.58
N GLU A 79 60.30 -3.95 13.62
CA GLU A 79 60.15 -3.46 15.01
C GLU A 79 60.84 -2.11 15.28
N GLN A 80 61.97 -1.83 14.62
CA GLN A 80 62.79 -0.63 14.89
C GLN A 80 62.67 0.43 13.79
N HIS A 81 62.32 0.05 12.57
CA HIS A 81 62.35 0.93 11.38
C HIS A 81 61.07 0.87 10.54
N ALA A 82 59.92 0.49 11.12
CA ALA A 82 58.62 0.33 10.45
C ALA A 82 58.30 1.43 9.41
N SER A 83 58.49 2.70 9.78
CA SER A 83 58.17 3.82 8.90
C SER A 83 58.90 3.75 7.55
N ILE A 84 60.21 3.51 7.54
CA ILE A 84 61.01 3.49 6.29
C ILE A 84 60.77 2.18 5.54
N VAL A 85 60.58 1.07 6.25
CA VAL A 85 60.21 -0.23 5.66
C VAL A 85 58.91 -0.12 4.87
N LEU A 86 57.91 0.59 5.40
CA LEU A 86 56.65 0.85 4.68
C LEU A 86 56.87 1.67 3.38
N ASP A 87 57.80 2.63 3.37
CA ASP A 87 58.16 3.37 2.15
C ASP A 87 58.84 2.47 1.11
N CYS A 88 59.68 1.52 1.57
CA CYS A 88 60.28 0.49 0.73
C CYS A 88 59.23 -0.46 0.13
N ILE A 89 58.25 -0.90 0.93
CA ILE A 89 57.14 -1.73 0.47
C ILE A 89 56.32 -1.01 -0.61
N LEU A 90 56.01 0.27 -0.41
CA LEU A 90 55.28 1.07 -1.41
C LEU A 90 56.06 1.16 -2.73
N THR A 91 57.36 1.44 -2.67
CA THR A 91 58.21 1.56 -3.85
C THR A 91 58.32 0.22 -4.59
N LEU A 92 58.59 -0.86 -3.86
CA LEU A 92 58.67 -2.20 -4.43
C LEU A 92 57.32 -2.66 -5.01
N GLY A 93 56.21 -2.37 -4.32
CA GLY A 93 54.89 -2.76 -4.78
C GLY A 93 54.51 -2.11 -6.10
N ARG A 94 54.86 -0.84 -6.33
CA ARG A 94 54.65 -0.18 -7.64
C ARG A 94 55.45 -0.86 -8.75
N GLU A 95 56.70 -1.19 -8.51
CA GLU A 95 57.53 -1.94 -9.47
C GLU A 95 56.96 -3.34 -9.76
N VAL A 96 56.43 -4.01 -8.73
CA VAL A 96 55.76 -5.31 -8.90
C VAL A 96 54.50 -5.17 -9.75
N ILE A 97 53.67 -4.15 -9.51
CA ILE A 97 52.47 -3.90 -10.32
C ILE A 97 52.84 -3.63 -11.78
N ASP A 98 53.90 -2.85 -12.02
CA ASP A 98 54.39 -2.51 -13.36
C ASP A 98 54.89 -3.73 -14.15
N THR A 99 55.12 -4.89 -13.52
CA THR A 99 55.43 -6.14 -14.24
C THR A 99 54.23 -6.68 -15.03
N HIS A 100 53.00 -6.34 -14.62
CA HIS A 100 51.75 -6.90 -15.16
C HIS A 100 51.66 -8.45 -15.10
N ASP A 101 52.49 -9.11 -14.29
CA ASP A 101 52.43 -10.56 -14.08
C ASP A 101 51.62 -10.90 -12.82
N ASN A 102 50.43 -11.47 -13.03
CA ASN A 102 49.53 -11.89 -11.96
C ASN A 102 50.17 -12.85 -10.95
N LYS A 103 51.14 -13.68 -11.34
CA LYS A 103 51.82 -14.60 -10.40
C LYS A 103 52.73 -13.83 -9.45
N ILE A 104 53.53 -12.90 -9.97
CA ILE A 104 54.46 -12.08 -9.17
C ILE A 104 53.66 -11.14 -8.26
N ILE A 105 52.61 -10.50 -8.80
CA ILE A 105 51.69 -9.66 -8.03
C ILE A 105 51.04 -10.46 -6.89
N SER A 106 50.47 -11.63 -7.19
CA SER A 106 49.85 -12.49 -6.17
C SER A 106 50.86 -12.93 -5.12
N TYR A 107 52.10 -13.25 -5.50
CA TYR A 107 53.15 -13.63 -4.56
C TYR A 107 53.51 -12.47 -3.62
N PHE A 108 53.67 -11.27 -4.18
CA PHE A 108 53.94 -10.05 -3.40
C PHE A 108 52.79 -9.73 -2.44
N ILE A 109 51.54 -9.75 -2.90
CA ILE A 109 50.36 -9.52 -2.05
C ILE A 109 50.31 -10.54 -0.91
N ASN A 110 50.50 -11.82 -1.21
CA ASN A 110 50.53 -12.87 -0.19
C ASN A 110 51.65 -12.67 0.83
N GLY A 111 52.82 -12.23 0.37
CA GLY A 111 53.94 -11.86 1.22
C GLY A 111 53.65 -10.63 2.09
N LEU A 112 52.99 -9.61 1.54
CA LEU A 112 52.58 -8.40 2.27
C LEU A 112 51.52 -8.68 3.34
N ILE A 113 50.53 -9.53 3.03
CA ILE A 113 49.54 -9.99 4.02
C ILE A 113 50.24 -10.79 5.14
N ARG A 114 51.29 -11.56 4.83
CA ARG A 114 52.08 -12.30 5.83
C ARG A 114 52.95 -11.38 6.68
N PHE A 115 53.57 -10.35 6.07
CA PHE A 115 54.33 -9.31 6.76
C PHE A 115 53.51 -8.64 7.87
N GLY A 116 52.19 -8.57 7.67
CA GLY A 116 51.21 -8.24 8.69
C GLY A 116 50.98 -6.75 8.88
N PHE A 117 49.87 -6.41 9.53
CA PHE A 117 49.35 -5.05 9.62
C PHE A 117 49.72 -4.37 10.95
N ILE A 118 49.94 -3.06 10.93
CA ILE A 118 50.17 -2.24 12.14
C ILE A 118 48.83 -1.66 12.61
N TYR A 119 48.35 -2.14 13.75
CA TYR A 119 47.10 -1.74 14.40
C TYR A 119 47.29 -0.49 15.28
N PRO A 120 46.22 0.23 15.67
CA PRO A 120 46.37 1.46 16.45
C PRO A 120 46.88 1.24 17.88
N GLY A 121 46.77 0.02 18.43
CA GLY A 121 47.13 -0.32 19.81
C GLY A 121 45.99 -0.05 20.80
N GLU A 122 46.28 -0.11 22.12
CA GLU A 122 45.31 0.29 23.15
C GLU A 122 45.15 1.81 23.15
N LEU A 123 43.96 2.28 22.76
CA LEU A 123 43.61 3.71 22.75
C LEU A 123 43.50 4.23 24.19
N ALA A 124 44.55 4.91 24.66
CA ALA A 124 44.61 5.54 25.98
C ALA A 124 45.04 7.01 25.86
N VAL A 125 44.56 7.87 26.75
CA VAL A 125 45.00 9.28 26.82
C VAL A 125 46.11 9.41 27.86
N ASN A 126 47.25 9.99 27.48
CA ASN A 126 48.37 10.20 28.40
C ASN A 126 48.13 11.38 29.38
N ASN A 127 49.05 11.58 30.32
CA ASN A 127 48.98 12.68 31.30
C ASN A 127 49.07 14.09 30.68
N ASP A 128 49.55 14.20 29.44
CA ASP A 128 49.58 15.42 28.65
C ASP A 128 48.31 15.61 27.79
N TRP A 129 47.29 14.76 28.02
CA TRP A 129 45.99 14.77 27.34
C TRP A 129 46.05 14.46 25.84
N GLN A 130 47.06 13.71 25.40
CA GLN A 130 47.22 13.25 24.02
C GLN A 130 46.82 11.78 23.87
N MET A 131 46.20 11.43 22.76
CA MET A 131 45.92 10.04 22.40
C MET A 131 47.21 9.25 22.14
N GLN A 132 47.37 8.10 22.81
CA GLN A 132 48.43 7.12 22.54
C GLN A 132 47.97 6.18 21.42
N VAL A 133 48.63 6.29 20.27
CA VAL A 133 48.39 5.47 19.08
C VAL A 133 49.73 5.15 18.42
N ASP A 134 49.86 3.97 17.80
CA ASP A 134 51.04 3.68 16.99
C ASP A 134 51.16 4.68 15.83
N ILE A 135 52.28 5.41 15.79
CA ILE A 135 52.57 6.46 14.81
C ILE A 135 52.56 5.91 13.37
N ASN A 136 52.81 4.62 13.18
CA ASN A 136 52.85 3.97 11.87
C ASN A 136 51.49 3.38 11.45
N HIS A 137 50.45 3.41 12.30
CA HIS A 137 49.13 2.86 11.95
C HIS A 137 48.54 3.53 10.70
N VAL A 138 48.40 4.86 10.72
CA VAL A 138 47.88 5.64 9.58
C VAL A 138 48.81 5.52 8.37
N LYS A 139 50.13 5.47 8.58
CA LYS A 139 51.10 5.28 7.50
C LYS A 139 50.93 3.92 6.81
N ASN A 140 50.71 2.86 7.57
CA ASN A 140 50.49 1.53 7.02
C ASN A 140 49.19 1.47 6.19
N ILE A 141 48.11 2.10 6.68
CA ILE A 141 46.86 2.25 5.91
C ILE A 141 47.14 2.95 4.59
N ARG A 142 47.86 4.09 4.62
CA ARG A 142 48.22 4.86 3.42
C ARG A 142 49.01 4.04 2.41
N VAL A 143 50.02 3.29 2.84
CA VAL A 143 50.82 2.47 1.92
C VAL A 143 49.97 1.41 1.23
N TRP A 144 49.12 0.70 1.96
CA TRP A 144 48.25 -0.30 1.36
C TRP A 144 47.21 0.35 0.44
N LEU A 145 46.64 1.48 0.84
CA LEU A 145 45.71 2.26 0.02
C LEU A 145 46.35 2.79 -1.27
N GLU A 146 47.57 3.32 -1.22
CA GLU A 146 48.27 3.83 -2.40
C GLU A 146 48.63 2.71 -3.39
N LEU A 147 48.91 1.49 -2.90
CA LEU A 147 49.08 0.34 -3.78
C LEU A 147 47.76 -0.05 -4.45
N VAL A 148 46.65 -0.02 -3.70
CA VAL A 148 45.30 -0.25 -4.26
C VAL A 148 44.92 0.84 -5.26
N GLU A 149 45.17 2.11 -4.95
CA GLU A 149 44.97 3.26 -5.85
C GLU A 149 45.73 3.08 -7.17
N TYR A 150 46.96 2.58 -7.11
CA TYR A 150 47.81 2.42 -8.30
C TYR A 150 47.28 1.38 -9.29
N SER A 151 46.66 0.30 -8.80
CA SER A 151 45.96 -0.68 -9.64
C SER A 151 44.88 -1.42 -8.84
N PRO A 152 43.65 -0.87 -8.78
CA PRO A 152 42.59 -1.39 -7.91
C PRO A 152 42.22 -2.85 -8.21
N ASP A 153 42.15 -3.22 -9.48
CA ASP A 153 41.80 -4.59 -9.89
C ASP A 153 42.88 -5.61 -9.52
N ALA A 154 44.15 -5.30 -9.80
CA ALA A 154 45.28 -6.18 -9.47
C ALA A 154 45.49 -6.33 -7.96
N MET A 155 45.07 -5.34 -7.17
CA MET A 155 45.25 -5.29 -5.71
C MET A 155 43.98 -5.69 -4.93
N ARG A 156 43.01 -6.37 -5.58
CA ARG A 156 41.74 -6.79 -4.96
C ARG A 156 41.92 -7.61 -3.67
N ASP A 157 42.86 -8.55 -3.65
CA ASP A 157 43.14 -9.37 -2.45
C ASP A 157 43.75 -8.53 -1.31
N LEU A 158 44.58 -7.54 -1.64
CA LEU A 158 45.14 -6.60 -0.66
C LEU A 158 44.05 -5.70 -0.09
N LEU A 159 43.11 -5.25 -0.93
CA LEU A 159 41.93 -4.49 -0.51
C LEU A 159 41.06 -5.30 0.46
N SER A 160 40.76 -6.57 0.14
CA SER A 160 40.02 -7.46 1.04
C SER A 160 40.75 -7.68 2.36
N ALA A 161 42.08 -7.86 2.33
CA ALA A 161 42.88 -7.98 3.54
C ALA A 161 42.91 -6.70 4.36
N LEU A 162 42.94 -5.51 3.73
CA LEU A 162 42.85 -4.23 4.42
C LEU A 162 41.52 -4.11 5.17
N ILE A 163 40.41 -4.45 4.53
CA ILE A 163 39.07 -4.46 5.16
C ILE A 163 39.05 -5.37 6.39
N VAL A 164 39.54 -6.60 6.26
CA VAL A 164 39.59 -7.56 7.38
C VAL A 164 40.45 -7.02 8.53
N ASN A 165 41.62 -6.46 8.24
CA ASN A 165 42.50 -5.88 9.24
C ASN A 165 41.85 -4.72 10.00
N LEU A 166 41.21 -3.79 9.29
CA LEU A 166 40.58 -2.63 9.91
C LEU A 166 39.33 -3.01 10.72
N LYS A 167 38.54 -3.97 10.25
CA LYS A 167 37.36 -4.46 10.97
C LYS A 167 37.70 -5.22 12.24
N LEU A 168 38.68 -6.13 12.19
CA LEU A 168 39.06 -6.95 13.34
C LEU A 168 39.98 -6.21 14.32
N GLY A 169 40.96 -5.46 13.80
CA GLY A 169 41.99 -4.80 14.60
C GLY A 169 41.70 -3.33 14.96
N GLY A 170 40.63 -2.76 14.40
CA GLY A 170 40.21 -1.38 14.66
C GLY A 170 40.94 -0.34 13.82
N ILE A 171 40.40 0.88 13.84
CA ILE A 171 40.90 2.03 13.10
C ILE A 171 40.92 3.28 13.98
N PHE A 172 42.00 4.05 13.87
CA PHE A 172 42.08 5.38 14.45
C PHE A 172 42.61 6.38 13.42
N ILE A 173 41.80 7.40 13.13
CA ILE A 173 42.15 8.52 12.26
C ILE A 173 41.74 9.80 12.97
N SER A 174 42.65 10.76 13.08
CA SER A 174 42.37 12.10 13.62
C SER A 174 41.91 13.04 12.50
N ASP A 175 41.12 14.06 12.83
CA ASP A 175 40.78 15.12 11.88
C ASP A 175 42.05 15.80 11.30
N THR A 176 43.13 15.81 12.08
CA THR A 176 44.42 16.42 11.69
C THR A 176 45.20 15.61 10.66
N ASP A 177 44.86 14.35 10.43
CA ASP A 177 45.54 13.51 9.44
C ASP A 177 45.20 13.90 7.99
N LEU A 178 44.12 14.67 7.77
CA LEU A 178 43.60 15.03 6.44
C LEU A 178 43.34 13.82 5.54
N PHE A 179 42.86 12.74 6.14
CA PHE A 179 42.65 11.45 5.48
C PHE A 179 41.58 11.51 4.37
N GLN A 180 40.76 12.56 4.33
CA GLN A 180 39.86 12.85 3.21
C GLN A 180 40.61 12.90 1.87
N ARG A 181 41.86 13.42 1.87
CA ARG A 181 42.72 13.45 0.67
C ARG A 181 43.05 12.05 0.16
N ASP A 182 43.31 11.12 1.08
CA ASP A 182 43.67 9.75 0.76
C ASP A 182 42.45 9.02 0.15
N VAL A 183 41.24 9.28 0.67
CA VAL A 183 39.99 8.78 0.06
C VAL A 183 39.76 9.39 -1.32
N THR A 184 39.92 10.71 -1.50
CA THR A 184 39.76 11.36 -2.82
C THR A 184 40.73 10.79 -3.85
N LYS A 185 41.99 10.53 -3.50
CA LYS A 185 42.94 9.89 -4.41
C LYS A 185 42.45 8.52 -4.88
N LEU A 186 41.97 7.69 -3.94
CA LEU A 186 41.37 6.41 -4.28
C LEU A 186 40.17 6.59 -5.23
N LEU A 187 39.27 7.55 -4.96
CA LEU A 187 38.11 7.84 -5.83
C LEU A 187 38.48 8.40 -7.22
N ASN A 188 39.70 8.91 -7.38
CA ASN A 188 40.25 9.35 -8.65
C ASN A 188 40.99 8.24 -9.42
N SER A 189 41.07 7.03 -8.86
CA SER A 189 41.54 5.82 -9.55
C SER A 189 40.38 5.05 -10.21
N ASP A 190 40.70 4.01 -11.01
CA ASP A 190 39.72 3.16 -11.67
C ASP A 190 39.05 2.17 -10.69
N ILE A 191 38.17 2.70 -9.86
CA ILE A 191 37.49 1.95 -8.78
C ILE A 191 36.30 1.13 -9.25
N GLU A 192 35.85 1.27 -10.51
CA GLU A 192 34.64 0.58 -11.00
C GLU A 192 34.70 -0.95 -10.85
N PRO A 193 35.81 -1.65 -11.18
CA PRO A 193 35.93 -3.10 -11.05
C PRO A 193 35.85 -3.62 -9.59
N VAL A 194 36.16 -2.76 -8.62
CA VAL A 194 36.20 -3.08 -7.19
C VAL A 194 35.25 -2.19 -6.37
N TYR A 195 34.26 -1.58 -7.02
CA TYR A 195 33.40 -0.56 -6.41
C TYR A 195 32.74 -1.05 -5.12
N LYS A 196 32.31 -2.32 -5.07
CA LYS A 196 31.69 -2.92 -3.90
C LYS A 196 32.65 -3.03 -2.72
N GLN A 197 33.84 -3.59 -2.92
CA GLN A 197 34.86 -3.69 -1.87
C GLN A 197 35.35 -2.29 -1.47
N MET A 198 35.50 -1.37 -2.41
CA MET A 198 35.84 0.03 -2.15
C MET A 198 34.80 0.65 -1.22
N LYS A 199 33.49 0.53 -1.50
CA LYS A 199 32.44 1.02 -0.60
C LYS A 199 32.49 0.38 0.79
N GLN A 200 32.76 -0.93 0.86
CA GLN A 200 32.90 -1.64 2.14
C GLN A 200 34.08 -1.11 2.95
N LEU A 201 35.22 -0.85 2.30
CA LEU A 201 36.38 -0.21 2.93
C LEU A 201 36.05 1.20 3.38
N ALA A 202 35.48 2.00 2.47
CA ALA A 202 35.27 3.41 2.68
C ALA A 202 34.31 3.66 3.86
N ARG A 203 33.29 2.80 4.04
CA ARG A 203 32.37 2.81 5.20
C ARG A 203 33.07 2.65 6.57
N ILE A 204 34.28 2.09 6.61
CA ILE A 204 35.07 1.93 7.84
C ILE A 204 35.70 3.28 8.26
N PHE A 205 35.93 4.20 7.32
CA PHE A 205 36.62 5.46 7.60
C PHE A 205 35.67 6.49 8.24
N PRO A 206 35.98 7.00 9.46
CA PRO A 206 35.15 7.99 10.14
C PRO A 206 35.49 9.41 9.68
N VAL A 207 35.52 9.67 8.37
CA VAL A 207 36.11 10.89 7.79
C VAL A 207 35.12 11.76 6.99
N TYR A 208 33.88 11.30 6.78
CA TYR A 208 32.87 11.92 5.90
C TYR A 208 32.19 13.17 6.46
N PHE A 209 33.00 14.15 6.86
CA PHE A 209 32.61 15.47 7.31
C PHE A 209 33.35 16.55 6.51
N ARG A 210 32.69 17.69 6.32
CA ARG A 210 33.27 18.87 5.65
C ARG A 210 34.19 19.66 6.58
N GLU A 211 33.79 19.81 7.84
CA GLU A 211 34.44 20.68 8.83
C GLU A 211 35.54 19.92 9.60
N ILE A 212 36.77 20.39 9.45
CA ILE A 212 37.94 19.88 10.16
C ILE A 212 38.00 20.51 11.54
N GLY A 213 38.07 19.68 12.58
CA GLY A 213 38.07 20.14 13.97
C GLY A 213 36.67 20.44 14.49
N ALA A 214 36.56 20.94 15.73
CA ALA A 214 35.29 21.36 16.30
C ALA A 214 34.99 22.83 15.93
N GLU A 215 34.12 23.02 14.93
CA GLU A 215 33.59 24.33 14.53
C GLU A 215 32.05 24.39 14.68
N GLY A 216 31.46 25.54 14.36
CA GLY A 216 30.01 25.76 14.39
C GLY A 216 29.32 25.32 15.68
N LYS A 217 28.19 24.61 15.50
CA LYS A 217 27.30 24.15 16.59
C LYS A 217 28.01 23.19 17.55
N LEU A 218 28.92 22.33 17.06
CA LEU A 218 29.68 21.40 17.90
C LEU A 218 30.56 22.14 18.92
N ARG A 219 31.20 23.23 18.48
CA ARG A 219 32.01 24.09 19.35
C ARG A 219 31.16 24.89 20.33
N GLU A 220 30.03 25.41 19.87
CA GLU A 220 29.09 26.17 20.70
C GLU A 220 28.53 25.32 21.84
N VAL A 221 28.01 24.12 21.53
CA VAL A 221 27.42 23.20 22.50
C VAL A 221 28.44 22.78 23.55
N THR A 222 29.62 22.30 23.12
CA THR A 222 30.69 21.87 24.05
C THR A 222 31.19 23.02 24.93
N THR A 223 31.23 24.25 24.41
CA THR A 223 31.59 25.44 25.19
C THR A 223 30.50 25.79 26.20
N ALA A 224 29.23 25.75 25.78
CA ALA A 224 28.10 26.04 26.65
C ALA A 224 28.02 25.07 27.83
N VAL A 225 28.22 23.76 27.63
CA VAL A 225 28.19 22.77 28.73
C VAL A 225 29.27 23.04 29.77
N ASP A 226 30.49 23.31 29.32
CA ASP A 226 31.63 23.59 30.20
C ASP A 226 31.44 24.92 30.95
N GLU A 227 30.90 25.95 30.29
CA GLU A 227 30.63 27.26 30.89
C GLU A 227 29.49 27.25 31.92
N LEU A 228 28.48 26.39 31.75
CA LEU A 228 27.44 26.17 32.77
C LEU A 228 28.05 25.68 34.10
N SER A 229 29.15 24.93 34.05
CA SER A 229 29.90 24.52 35.25
C SER A 229 30.94 25.53 35.72
N ARG A 230 31.06 26.69 35.04
CA ARG A 230 32.18 27.64 35.20
C ARG A 230 33.55 26.96 35.06
N ARG A 231 33.63 25.91 34.24
CA ARG A 231 34.82 25.08 34.01
C ARG A 231 35.34 24.36 35.27
N LYS A 232 34.45 24.11 36.23
CA LYS A 232 34.77 23.40 37.48
C LYS A 232 34.48 21.92 37.41
N ASP A 233 33.65 21.48 36.47
CA ASP A 233 33.46 20.05 36.18
C ASP A 233 34.64 19.55 35.34
N ARG A 234 35.58 18.84 35.98
CA ARG A 234 36.82 18.38 35.33
C ARG A 234 36.55 17.42 34.18
N LEU A 235 35.50 16.59 34.27
CA LEU A 235 35.14 15.61 33.24
C LEU A 235 34.62 16.29 31.98
N ILE A 236 33.71 17.26 32.13
CA ILE A 236 33.18 18.04 31.03
C ILE A 236 34.24 19.00 30.46
N HIS A 237 35.10 19.56 31.31
CA HIS A 237 36.21 20.39 30.86
C HIS A 237 37.20 19.59 30.00
N PHE A 238 37.52 18.35 30.41
CA PHE A 238 38.32 17.42 29.64
C PHE A 238 37.66 17.09 28.30
N LEU A 239 36.37 16.70 28.29
CA LEU A 239 35.61 16.43 27.07
C LEU A 239 35.67 17.60 26.07
N ARG A 240 35.44 18.83 26.55
CA ARG A 240 35.53 20.03 25.70
C ARG A 240 36.93 20.21 25.12
N LYS A 241 37.97 20.04 25.95
CA LYS A 241 39.36 20.23 25.52
C LYS A 241 39.74 19.20 24.46
N GLN A 242 39.43 17.93 24.69
CA GLN A 242 39.64 16.85 23.72
C GLN A 242 38.95 17.14 22.39
N ILE A 243 37.66 17.47 22.41
CA ILE A 243 36.91 17.79 21.18
C ILE A 243 37.52 19.01 20.45
N HIS A 244 38.03 20.02 21.15
CA HIS A 244 38.60 21.23 20.53
C HIS A 244 40.02 21.06 20.02
N THR A 245 40.82 20.15 20.58
CA THR A 245 42.25 20.02 20.27
C THR A 245 42.59 18.78 19.44
N GLU A 246 41.91 17.65 19.68
CA GLU A 246 42.17 16.37 19.02
C GLU A 246 40.86 15.74 18.53
N SER A 247 40.06 16.50 17.76
CA SER A 247 38.78 16.03 17.18
C SER A 247 38.95 14.67 16.48
N ASN A 248 38.21 13.66 16.94
CA ASN A 248 38.20 12.30 16.40
C ASN A 248 36.90 11.56 16.80
N ASN A 249 36.69 10.36 16.26
CA ASN A 249 35.48 9.55 16.44
C ASN A 249 35.33 8.90 17.84
N THR A 250 36.40 8.79 18.64
CA THR A 250 36.33 8.22 20.01
C THR A 250 35.49 9.07 20.96
N HIS A 251 35.24 10.34 20.61
CA HIS A 251 34.41 11.25 21.39
C HIS A 251 32.94 10.81 21.49
N ILE A 252 32.43 10.04 20.53
CA ILE A 252 31.09 9.44 20.61
C ILE A 252 31.03 8.52 21.84
N GLU A 253 31.96 7.58 21.92
CA GLU A 253 32.06 6.62 23.03
C GLU A 253 32.37 7.31 24.36
N LEU A 254 33.23 8.34 24.35
CA LEU A 254 33.50 9.15 25.56
C LEU A 254 32.21 9.82 26.06
N THR A 255 31.43 10.43 25.18
CA THR A 255 30.16 11.09 25.53
C THR A 255 29.14 10.08 26.07
N ARG A 256 29.05 8.90 25.45
CA ARG A 256 28.20 7.79 25.92
C ARG A 256 28.60 7.31 27.31
N ARG A 257 29.91 7.13 27.58
CA ARG A 257 30.39 6.72 28.91
C ARG A 257 30.20 7.80 29.97
N ILE A 258 30.25 9.08 29.60
CA ILE A 258 29.92 10.18 30.51
C ILE A 258 28.43 10.11 30.90
N LEU A 259 27.53 9.84 29.94
CA LEU A 259 26.10 9.65 30.22
C LEU A 259 25.85 8.44 31.13
N GLN A 260 26.55 7.33 30.87
CA GLN A 260 26.47 6.13 31.72
C GLN A 260 26.96 6.42 33.14
N TYR A 261 28.09 7.11 33.28
CA TYR A 261 28.60 7.55 34.57
C TYR A 261 27.57 8.43 35.29
N TRP A 262 26.95 9.40 34.61
CA TRP A 262 25.87 10.19 35.18
C TRP A 262 24.68 9.34 35.66
N TYR A 263 24.38 8.21 35.03
CA TYR A 263 23.30 7.31 35.47
C TYR A 263 23.66 6.40 36.65
N ASP A 264 24.86 5.80 36.68
CA ASP A 264 25.20 4.74 37.66
C ASP A 264 26.37 5.07 38.61
N GLY A 265 27.11 6.14 38.35
CA GLY A 265 28.26 6.58 39.14
C GLY A 265 29.50 5.70 39.03
N LYS A 266 29.52 4.72 38.13
CA LYS A 266 30.64 3.79 37.99
C LYS A 266 31.76 4.42 37.16
N VAL A 267 32.94 4.50 37.77
CA VAL A 267 34.14 5.11 37.15
C VAL A 267 34.88 4.13 36.24
N GLU A 268 34.66 2.82 36.38
CA GLU A 268 35.50 1.80 35.73
C GLU A 268 35.43 1.81 34.20
N PRO A 269 34.27 2.10 33.57
CA PRO A 269 34.22 2.31 32.12
C PRO A 269 35.04 3.54 31.66
N LEU A 270 35.17 4.58 32.47
CA LEU A 270 35.90 5.81 32.13
C LEU A 270 37.43 5.64 32.25
N LYS A 271 37.91 4.73 33.13
CA LYS A 271 39.35 4.43 33.33
C LYS A 271 40.14 4.09 32.07
N LYS A 272 39.47 3.63 31.01
CA LYS A 272 40.13 3.26 29.76
C LYS A 272 40.34 4.43 28.79
N ILE A 273 39.60 5.53 28.94
CA ILE A 273 39.56 6.63 27.95
C ILE A 273 39.91 7.98 28.58
N VAL A 274 39.75 8.11 29.89
CA VAL A 274 39.99 9.35 30.63
C VAL A 274 41.29 9.23 31.43
N PRO A 275 42.16 10.27 31.44
CA PRO A 275 43.39 10.29 32.24
C PRO A 275 43.17 10.12 33.75
N GLU A 276 44.17 9.56 34.45
CA GLU A 276 44.12 9.34 35.90
C GLU A 276 43.92 10.64 36.70
N ASP A 277 44.45 11.78 36.22
CA ASP A 277 44.32 13.08 36.89
C ASP A 277 42.88 13.60 36.92
N VAL A 278 42.10 13.31 35.86
CA VAL A 278 40.67 13.65 35.78
C VAL A 278 39.87 12.67 36.63
N ILE A 279 40.21 11.38 36.59
CA ILE A 279 39.53 10.32 37.35
C ILE A 279 39.66 10.52 38.85
N GLY A 280 40.85 10.90 39.34
CA GLY A 280 41.10 11.18 40.74
C GLY A 280 40.30 12.37 41.30
N GLN A 281 39.68 13.17 40.44
CA GLN A 281 38.84 14.32 40.82
C GLN A 281 37.33 14.05 40.63
N LEU A 282 36.94 12.86 40.17
CA LEU A 282 35.53 12.48 40.06
C LEU A 282 34.97 12.18 41.46
N ASP A 283 33.97 12.96 41.87
CA ASP A 283 33.29 12.82 43.14
C ASP A 283 31.78 12.69 42.92
N THR A 284 31.21 11.56 43.35
CA THR A 284 29.75 11.31 43.29
C THR A 284 28.97 12.13 44.31
N GLY A 285 29.65 12.76 45.29
CA GLY A 285 29.08 13.76 46.19
C GLY A 285 29.09 15.19 45.63
N SER A 286 29.69 15.42 44.47
CA SER A 286 29.80 16.74 43.85
C SER A 286 28.46 17.28 43.34
N GLU A 287 28.24 18.60 43.45
CA GLU A 287 27.06 19.26 42.87
C GLU A 287 26.94 19.04 41.35
N TRP A 288 28.06 18.74 40.68
CA TRP A 288 28.10 18.52 39.23
C TRP A 288 27.57 17.15 38.82
N TYR A 289 27.57 16.19 39.74
CA TYR A 289 27.09 14.83 39.56
C TYR A 289 25.67 14.65 40.11
N VAL A 290 25.42 14.98 41.38
CA VAL A 290 24.19 14.63 42.11
C VAL A 290 22.92 15.08 41.37
N HIS A 291 22.84 16.35 40.98
CA HIS A 291 21.64 16.86 40.31
C HIS A 291 21.43 16.28 38.90
N VAL A 292 22.52 16.01 38.17
CA VAL A 292 22.45 15.44 36.83
C VAL A 292 22.06 13.96 36.90
N HIS A 293 22.57 13.25 37.90
CA HIS A 293 22.21 11.87 38.20
C HIS A 293 20.71 11.70 38.46
N ASP A 294 20.13 12.58 39.29
CA ASP A 294 18.69 12.56 39.58
C ASP A 294 17.85 12.82 38.32
N ILE A 295 18.26 13.77 37.48
CA ILE A 295 17.58 14.08 36.21
C ILE A 295 17.62 12.86 35.27
N ILE A 296 18.80 12.25 35.06
CA ILE A 296 18.95 11.10 34.15
C ILE A 296 18.16 9.89 34.66
N LYS A 297 18.16 9.61 35.97
CA LYS A 297 17.36 8.51 36.54
C LYS A 297 15.86 8.72 36.33
N GLU A 298 15.37 9.94 36.57
CA GLU A 298 13.95 10.24 36.38
C GLU A 298 13.57 10.20 34.89
N LEU A 299 14.45 10.66 34.00
CA LEU A 299 14.27 10.60 32.55
C LEU A 299 14.17 9.15 32.06
N CYS A 300 15.11 8.30 32.46
CA CYS A 300 15.09 6.85 32.17
C CYS A 300 13.80 6.19 32.68
N ALA A 301 13.36 6.52 33.89
CA ALA A 301 12.13 5.96 34.48
C ALA A 301 10.86 6.39 33.73
N LYS A 302 10.76 7.66 33.32
CA LYS A 302 9.60 8.17 32.55
C LYS A 302 9.52 7.57 31.14
N LYS A 303 10.67 7.33 30.50
CA LYS A 303 10.73 6.76 29.15
C LYS A 303 10.75 5.23 29.12
N GLY A 304 10.92 4.58 30.28
CA GLY A 304 11.07 3.13 30.34
C GLY A 304 12.34 2.64 29.61
N ALA A 305 13.39 3.45 29.60
CA ALA A 305 14.57 3.27 28.75
C ALA A 305 15.86 3.29 29.59
N ALA A 306 16.85 2.49 29.18
CA ALA A 306 18.22 2.59 29.69
C ALA A 306 18.91 3.88 29.17
N PRO A 307 19.98 4.38 29.82
CA PRO A 307 20.68 5.59 29.38
C PRO A 307 21.13 5.55 27.92
N GLU A 308 21.54 4.36 27.46
CA GLU A 308 21.98 4.12 26.09
C GLU A 308 20.81 4.18 25.09
N GLN A 309 19.61 3.79 25.52
CA GLN A 309 18.40 3.86 24.69
C GLN A 309 17.86 5.29 24.58
N LEU A 310 18.16 6.17 25.54
CA LEU A 310 17.82 7.59 25.44
C LEU A 310 18.53 8.26 24.26
N LEU A 311 19.72 7.78 23.88
CA LEU A 311 20.49 8.31 22.76
C LEU A 311 19.88 7.99 21.38
N LEU A 312 18.84 7.15 21.34
CA LEU A 312 18.11 6.77 20.12
C LEU A 312 16.79 7.54 19.94
N LEU A 313 16.39 8.34 20.94
CA LEU A 313 15.15 9.11 20.93
C LEU A 313 15.40 10.50 20.32
N ASP A 314 14.34 11.08 19.77
CA ASP A 314 14.37 12.40 19.16
C ASP A 314 14.76 13.49 20.18
N VAL A 315 15.65 14.41 19.76
CA VAL A 315 16.21 15.44 20.64
C VAL A 315 15.14 16.40 21.16
N ASP A 316 14.13 16.74 20.35
CA ASP A 316 13.04 17.63 20.76
C ASP A 316 12.11 16.91 21.75
N GLU A 317 11.86 15.61 21.55
CA GLU A 317 11.11 14.77 22.48
C GLU A 317 11.81 14.67 23.85
N LEU A 318 13.14 14.51 23.84
CA LEU A 318 13.97 14.46 25.05
C LEU A 318 13.99 15.80 25.77
N GLU A 319 14.14 16.91 25.05
CA GLU A 319 14.12 18.26 25.63
C GLU A 319 12.77 18.55 26.31
N GLN A 320 11.65 18.17 25.69
CA GLN A 320 10.33 18.26 26.31
C GLN A 320 10.23 17.38 27.57
N ALA A 321 10.69 16.13 27.50
CA ALA A 321 10.67 15.22 28.65
C ALA A 321 11.49 15.76 29.84
N ILE A 322 12.66 16.33 29.57
CA ILE A 322 13.55 16.92 30.58
C ILE A 322 12.94 18.19 31.20
N SER A 323 12.21 18.99 30.41
CA SER A 323 11.52 20.17 30.93
C SER A 323 10.50 19.82 32.02
N LEU A 324 9.82 18.67 31.89
CA LEU A 324 8.76 18.17 32.79
C LEU A 324 9.28 17.44 34.05
N ILE A 325 10.59 17.26 34.21
CA ILE A 325 11.21 16.63 35.38
C ILE A 325 11.22 17.62 36.57
N PRO A 326 10.65 17.31 37.75
CA PRO A 326 10.71 18.21 38.92
C PRO A 326 12.11 18.32 39.53
N SER A 327 12.93 17.28 39.36
CA SER A 327 14.28 17.17 39.91
C SER A 327 15.29 18.08 39.18
N GLY A 328 16.24 18.65 39.93
CA GLY A 328 17.35 19.45 39.42
C GLY A 328 17.02 20.91 39.05
N ASN A 329 18.06 21.75 38.98
CA ASN A 329 17.92 23.17 38.63
C ASN A 329 17.96 23.39 37.10
N SER A 330 17.60 24.59 36.63
CA SER A 330 17.61 24.93 35.19
C SER A 330 18.99 24.76 34.53
N ARG A 331 20.09 24.94 35.27
CA ARG A 331 21.46 24.74 34.78
C ARG A 331 21.74 23.28 34.46
N ASP A 332 21.39 22.36 35.37
CA ASP A 332 21.71 20.94 35.25
C ASP A 332 20.82 20.24 34.22
N LYS A 333 19.57 20.68 34.05
CA LYS A 333 18.71 20.27 32.90
C LYS A 333 19.32 20.65 31.56
N LYS A 334 19.84 21.88 31.42
CA LYS A 334 20.53 22.32 30.21
C LYS A 334 21.82 21.53 29.95
N ARG A 335 22.57 21.14 30.99
CA ARG A 335 23.76 20.29 30.85
C ARG A 335 23.42 18.92 30.26
N VAL A 336 22.32 18.31 30.70
CA VAL A 336 21.83 17.04 30.13
C VAL A 336 21.43 17.24 28.65
N ASN A 337 20.60 18.25 28.34
CA ASN A 337 20.20 18.53 26.95
C ASN A 337 21.42 18.71 26.05
N TYR A 338 22.41 19.49 26.47
CA TYR A 338 23.60 19.71 25.65
C TYR A 338 24.48 18.47 25.48
N ILE A 339 24.54 17.54 26.44
CA ILE A 339 25.26 16.27 26.25
C ILE A 339 24.54 15.33 25.28
N LEU A 340 23.20 15.28 25.34
CA LEU A 340 22.40 14.53 24.37
C LEU A 340 22.54 15.14 22.96
N GLN A 341 22.47 16.47 22.86
CA GLN A 341 22.70 17.19 21.60
C GLN A 341 24.13 17.02 21.10
N LEU A 342 25.13 17.05 21.98
CA LEU A 342 26.54 16.81 21.62
C LEU A 342 26.72 15.41 21.03
N HIS A 343 26.09 14.40 21.62
CA HIS A 343 26.14 13.04 21.10
C HIS A 343 25.55 12.96 19.68
N SER A 344 24.38 13.58 19.45
CA SER A 344 23.77 13.65 18.11
C SER A 344 24.68 14.36 17.10
N LEU A 345 25.29 15.50 17.45
CA LEU A 345 26.23 16.21 16.57
C LEU A 345 27.52 15.42 16.27
N LEU A 346 28.03 14.68 17.26
CA LEU A 346 29.20 13.81 17.06
C LEU A 346 28.86 12.61 16.18
N LEU A 347 27.65 12.05 16.31
CA LEU A 347 27.14 11.02 15.40
C LEU A 347 26.97 11.58 13.99
N GLU A 348 26.36 12.75 13.80
CA GLU A 348 26.20 13.34 12.46
C GLU A 348 27.55 13.60 11.77
N LYS A 349 28.56 14.00 12.56
CA LYS A 349 29.92 14.27 12.05
C LYS A 349 30.71 13.00 11.73
N TYR A 350 30.75 12.04 12.64
CA TYR A 350 31.64 10.86 12.54
C TYR A 350 30.93 9.58 12.13
N SER A 351 29.60 9.59 12.08
CA SER A 351 28.75 8.50 11.61
C SER A 351 27.99 8.90 10.35
N LEU A 352 27.46 7.90 9.67
CA LEU A 352 26.69 8.04 8.42
C LEU A 352 25.19 8.21 8.71
N GLU A 353 24.84 8.70 9.90
CA GLU A 353 23.46 8.92 10.36
C GLU A 353 23.06 10.38 10.19
N SER A 354 21.82 10.63 9.76
CA SER A 354 21.21 11.96 9.72
C SER A 354 19.74 11.83 10.09
N GLU A 355 19.28 12.70 11.00
CA GLU A 355 17.87 12.78 11.41
C GLU A 355 17.01 13.53 10.38
N ASP A 356 17.60 14.50 9.64
CA ASP A 356 16.91 15.29 8.61
C ASP A 356 17.63 15.23 7.25
N ILE A 357 17.22 14.24 6.44
CA ILE A 357 17.75 14.02 5.09
C ILE A 357 17.45 15.20 4.16
N ILE A 358 16.30 15.89 4.33
CA ILE A 358 15.90 16.98 3.42
C ILE A 358 16.77 18.22 3.64
N SER A 359 16.94 18.64 4.91
CA SER A 359 17.84 19.74 5.26
C SER A 359 19.28 19.45 4.82
N MET A 360 19.72 18.21 5.05
CA MET A 360 21.03 17.76 4.60
C MET A 360 21.17 17.88 3.09
N LEU A 361 20.25 17.34 2.28
CA LEU A 361 20.33 17.40 0.82
C LEU A 361 20.38 18.85 0.29
N LYS A 362 19.64 19.78 0.91
CA LYS A 362 19.66 21.21 0.57
C LYS A 362 21.02 21.87 0.82
N SER A 363 21.84 21.32 1.71
CA SER A 363 23.19 21.83 2.01
C SER A 363 24.25 21.44 0.96
N TYR A 364 23.92 20.53 0.04
CA TYR A 364 24.81 20.09 -1.04
C TYR A 364 24.36 20.63 -2.39
N ARG A 365 25.31 20.88 -3.30
CA ARG A 365 25.04 21.46 -4.63
C ARG A 365 24.82 20.41 -5.73
N PHE A 366 24.68 19.13 -5.37
CA PHE A 366 24.52 18.04 -6.34
C PHE A 366 23.11 17.94 -6.94
N PHE A 367 22.10 18.44 -6.23
CA PHE A 367 20.70 18.20 -6.58
C PHE A 367 19.97 19.48 -6.91
N SER A 368 18.99 19.39 -7.80
CA SER A 368 18.07 20.49 -8.06
C SER A 368 17.06 20.62 -6.92
N ASN A 369 16.59 21.84 -6.63
CA ASN A 369 15.53 22.04 -5.62
C ASN A 369 14.28 21.21 -5.93
N LYS A 370 13.98 21.01 -7.23
CA LYS A 370 12.84 20.22 -7.70
C LYS A 370 12.94 18.74 -7.30
N ASP A 371 14.14 18.14 -7.37
CA ASP A 371 14.32 16.74 -6.99
C ASP A 371 14.17 16.54 -5.47
N ILE A 372 14.55 17.55 -4.66
CA ILE A 372 14.40 17.52 -3.20
C ILE A 372 12.94 17.77 -2.80
N GLU A 373 12.27 18.75 -3.43
CA GLU A 373 10.85 19.02 -3.25
C GLU A 373 10.00 17.79 -3.58
N GLY A 374 10.33 17.06 -4.66
CA GLY A 374 9.64 15.81 -4.99
C GLY A 374 9.78 14.73 -3.91
N LEU A 375 10.96 14.60 -3.29
CA LEU A 375 11.14 13.67 -2.15
C LEU A 375 10.30 14.12 -0.94
N GLN A 376 10.32 15.41 -0.63
CA GLN A 376 9.55 15.98 0.48
C GLN A 376 8.04 15.77 0.29
N GLU A 377 7.50 16.05 -0.90
CA GLU A 377 6.09 15.85 -1.23
C GLU A 377 5.67 14.37 -1.08
N ASN A 378 6.50 13.43 -1.52
CA ASN A 378 6.21 12.00 -1.40
C ASN A 378 6.20 11.53 0.07
N LEU A 379 7.15 12.02 0.88
CA LEU A 379 7.19 11.74 2.32
C LEU A 379 5.95 12.34 3.03
N GLU A 380 5.56 13.57 2.70
CA GLU A 380 4.36 14.22 3.27
C GLU A 380 3.06 13.49 2.89
N ARG A 381 3.02 12.84 1.72
CA ARG A 381 1.89 12.01 1.26
C ARG A 381 1.90 10.58 1.80
N ASN A 382 2.93 10.18 2.55
CA ASN A 382 3.19 8.80 2.97
C ASN A 382 3.29 7.80 1.78
N ASP A 383 3.71 8.25 0.61
CA ASP A 383 3.97 7.37 -0.54
C ASP A 383 5.41 6.86 -0.49
N MET A 384 5.62 5.79 0.28
CA MET A 384 6.96 5.24 0.53
C MET A 384 7.61 4.67 -0.72
N GLY A 385 6.84 4.10 -1.64
CA GLY A 385 7.34 3.56 -2.90
C GLY A 385 7.89 4.68 -3.80
N ALA A 386 7.12 5.75 -3.99
CA ALA A 386 7.57 6.91 -4.76
C ALA A 386 8.72 7.67 -4.08
N ALA A 387 8.71 7.77 -2.74
CA ALA A 387 9.81 8.35 -1.98
C ALA A 387 11.11 7.55 -2.17
N LEU A 388 11.05 6.22 -2.05
CA LEU A 388 12.20 5.34 -2.24
C LEU A 388 12.75 5.41 -3.67
N GLY A 389 11.88 5.40 -4.68
CA GLY A 389 12.29 5.59 -6.08
C GLY A 389 12.98 6.94 -6.32
N GLN A 390 12.52 8.00 -5.66
CA GLN A 390 13.18 9.30 -5.71
C GLN A 390 14.56 9.26 -5.01
N VAL A 391 14.69 8.57 -3.88
CA VAL A 391 16.00 8.35 -3.21
C VAL A 391 16.96 7.58 -4.13
N TYR A 392 16.51 6.52 -4.79
CA TYR A 392 17.33 5.76 -5.75
C TYR A 392 17.76 6.60 -6.95
N LYS A 393 16.91 7.49 -7.45
CA LYS A 393 17.30 8.45 -8.48
C LYS A 393 18.45 9.36 -8.02
N LEU A 394 18.39 9.86 -6.79
CA LEU A 394 19.46 10.66 -6.19
C LEU A 394 20.75 9.82 -6.03
N MET A 395 20.63 8.60 -5.52
CA MET A 395 21.76 7.66 -5.41
C MET A 395 22.38 7.34 -6.76
N SER A 396 21.58 7.11 -7.81
CA SER A 396 22.06 6.88 -9.17
C SER A 396 22.88 8.07 -9.70
N HIS A 397 22.44 9.30 -9.41
CA HIS A 397 23.20 10.50 -9.75
C HIS A 397 24.54 10.54 -9.01
N LEU A 398 24.56 10.26 -7.71
CA LEU A 398 25.79 10.21 -6.92
C LEU A 398 26.74 9.12 -7.39
N LYS A 399 26.23 7.91 -7.73
CA LYS A 399 27.04 6.81 -8.26
C LYS A 399 27.81 7.25 -9.50
N LYS A 400 27.13 7.95 -10.44
CA LYS A 400 27.76 8.49 -11.66
C LYS A 400 28.90 9.46 -11.37
N ILE A 401 28.78 10.28 -10.31
CA ILE A 401 29.84 11.18 -9.89
C ILE A 401 31.01 10.38 -9.30
N ILE A 402 30.71 9.40 -8.43
CA ILE A 402 31.73 8.60 -7.73
C ILE A 402 32.59 7.79 -8.71
N VAL A 403 31.97 7.15 -9.71
CA VAL A 403 32.69 6.31 -10.70
C VAL A 403 33.14 7.07 -11.95
N ASP A 404 33.01 8.40 -11.98
CA ASP A 404 33.47 9.21 -13.12
C ASP A 404 34.99 9.00 -13.31
N PRO A 405 35.47 8.56 -14.49
CA PRO A 405 36.90 8.35 -14.72
C PRO A 405 37.71 9.65 -14.67
N ASN A 406 37.07 10.81 -14.80
CA ASN A 406 37.75 12.09 -14.69
C ASN A 406 38.11 12.40 -13.23
N ALA A 407 39.35 12.81 -13.01
CA ALA A 407 39.78 13.24 -11.69
C ALA A 407 39.06 14.52 -11.26
N SER A 408 38.56 14.56 -10.03
CA SER A 408 37.98 15.73 -9.40
C SER A 408 38.99 16.45 -8.52
N GLU A 409 38.89 17.78 -8.46
CA GLU A 409 39.76 18.63 -7.65
C GLU A 409 39.11 19.02 -6.32
N ALA A 410 39.89 19.00 -5.25
CA ALA A 410 39.45 19.40 -3.92
C ALA A 410 39.61 20.92 -3.71
N LEU A 411 38.62 21.53 -3.06
CA LEU A 411 38.70 22.89 -2.54
C LEU A 411 38.99 22.82 -1.04
N GLU A 412 40.16 23.33 -0.65
CA GLU A 412 40.66 23.27 0.72
C GLU A 412 40.82 24.66 1.32
N ASN A 413 40.13 24.93 2.43
CA ASN A 413 40.25 26.17 3.21
C ASN A 413 40.71 25.84 4.63
N ILE A 414 41.98 25.42 4.78
CA ILE A 414 42.52 24.85 6.01
C ILE A 414 43.52 25.82 6.67
N TYR A 415 43.32 26.10 7.96
CA TYR A 415 44.09 27.04 8.75
C TYR A 415 44.80 26.36 9.92
N TYR A 416 46.02 26.81 10.21
CA TYR A 416 46.83 26.34 11.35
C TYR A 416 46.92 27.41 12.44
N LYS A 417 46.58 27.09 13.69
CA LYS A 417 46.72 28.03 14.82
C LYS A 417 48.18 28.13 15.29
N ARG A 418 48.66 29.36 15.53
CA ARG A 418 50.05 29.68 15.93
C ARG A 418 50.40 29.50 17.42
N HIS A 419 49.60 28.80 18.23
CA HIS A 419 49.92 28.62 19.66
C HIS A 419 50.74 27.35 19.91
N ILE A 420 52.07 27.51 19.87
CA ILE A 420 53.09 26.51 20.23
C ILE A 420 53.35 26.61 21.75
N ALA A 421 52.34 26.37 22.59
CA ALA A 421 52.49 26.42 24.06
C ALA A 421 52.23 25.09 24.76
N ILE A 422 51.97 24.03 24.00
CA ILE A 422 52.03 22.58 24.28
C ILE A 422 51.97 21.98 22.86
N GLY A 423 52.85 21.06 22.47
CA GLY A 423 53.12 20.67 21.08
C GLY A 423 52.00 19.99 20.26
N ILE A 424 50.76 20.49 20.30
CA ILE A 424 49.60 19.99 19.54
C ILE A 424 49.24 21.04 18.47
N PRO A 425 49.54 20.80 17.18
CA PRO A 425 49.11 21.67 16.10
C PRO A 425 47.59 21.61 15.93
N SER A 426 46.87 22.64 16.38
CA SER A 426 45.42 22.75 16.15
C SER A 426 45.15 23.27 14.74
N MET A 427 44.45 22.47 13.96
CA MET A 427 44.01 22.76 12.59
C MET A 427 42.48 22.91 12.56
N TYR A 428 41.98 23.79 11.70
CA TYR A 428 40.55 23.96 11.47
C TYR A 428 40.29 24.44 10.04
N GLY A 429 39.10 24.19 9.50
CA GLY A 429 38.76 24.60 8.15
C GLY A 429 37.79 23.66 7.47
N GLN A 430 37.72 23.74 6.14
CA GLN A 430 36.83 22.90 5.34
C GLN A 430 37.59 22.17 4.23
N TYR A 431 37.22 20.91 4.01
CA TYR A 431 37.62 20.09 2.86
C TYR A 431 36.36 19.75 2.05
N ILE A 432 36.35 20.17 0.79
CA ILE A 432 35.21 19.99 -0.11
C ILE A 432 35.73 19.37 -1.40
N GLU A 433 35.27 18.16 -1.72
CA GLU A 433 35.63 17.47 -2.95
C GLU A 433 34.41 16.70 -3.49
N PRO A 434 34.02 16.89 -4.77
CA PRO A 434 32.79 16.34 -5.33
C PRO A 434 32.58 14.83 -5.14
N LYS A 435 33.57 13.98 -5.46
CA LYS A 435 33.44 12.52 -5.36
C LYS A 435 33.38 12.05 -3.92
N PHE A 436 34.21 12.63 -3.05
CA PHE A 436 34.22 12.36 -1.62
C PHE A 436 32.89 12.72 -0.96
N GLU A 437 32.35 13.91 -1.25
CA GLU A 437 31.04 14.32 -0.72
C GLU A 437 29.91 13.45 -1.26
N ALA A 438 29.96 13.09 -2.55
CA ALA A 438 28.99 12.19 -3.15
C ALA A 438 28.99 10.82 -2.48
N LEU A 439 30.15 10.27 -2.13
CA LEU A 439 30.25 9.00 -1.40
C LEU A 439 29.69 9.11 0.03
N GLY A 440 30.02 10.19 0.76
CA GLY A 440 29.46 10.43 2.09
C GLY A 440 27.94 10.61 2.09
N LEU A 441 27.40 11.23 1.04
CA LEU A 441 25.95 11.34 0.83
C LEU A 441 25.31 10.02 0.41
N MET A 442 25.97 9.22 -0.42
CA MET A 442 25.49 7.91 -0.85
C MET A 442 25.16 7.03 0.36
N PHE A 443 26.05 6.93 1.34
CA PHE A 443 25.80 6.13 2.53
C PHE A 443 24.64 6.63 3.40
N ARG A 444 24.46 7.96 3.49
CA ARG A 444 23.33 8.55 4.22
C ARG A 444 22.00 8.26 3.51
N LEU A 445 22.00 8.33 2.17
CA LEU A 445 20.84 7.96 1.36
C LEU A 445 20.54 6.46 1.39
N GLU A 446 21.54 5.58 1.45
CA GLU A 446 21.32 4.15 1.67
C GLU A 446 20.61 3.89 2.99
N LYS A 447 21.04 4.55 4.07
CA LYS A 447 20.38 4.39 5.37
C LYS A 447 18.93 4.88 5.32
N ALA A 448 18.68 6.00 4.65
CA ALA A 448 17.33 6.52 4.39
C ALA A 448 16.48 5.51 3.59
N ALA A 449 17.04 4.97 2.51
CA ALA A 449 16.39 3.99 1.65
C ALA A 449 16.05 2.70 2.41
N SER A 450 16.94 2.19 3.27
CA SER A 450 16.67 1.04 4.13
C SER A 450 15.49 1.29 5.07
N LYS A 451 15.39 2.49 5.67
CA LYS A 451 14.24 2.85 6.51
C LYS A 451 12.93 2.88 5.70
N LEU A 452 12.92 3.54 4.54
CA LEU A 452 11.76 3.59 3.67
C LEU A 452 11.35 2.21 3.16
N MET A 453 12.32 1.35 2.85
CA MET A 453 12.06 -0.04 2.45
C MET A 453 11.39 -0.82 3.58
N LEU A 454 11.87 -0.71 4.82
CA LEU A 454 11.26 -1.39 5.97
C LEU A 454 9.80 -0.95 6.19
N GLU A 455 9.51 0.35 6.06
CA GLU A 455 8.14 0.88 6.15
C GLU A 455 7.27 0.37 4.98
N LEU A 456 7.83 0.31 3.77
CA LEU A 456 7.14 -0.24 2.59
C LEU A 456 6.80 -1.73 2.77
N LEU A 457 7.71 -2.53 3.33
CA LEU A 457 7.47 -3.96 3.59
C LEU A 457 6.33 -4.19 4.58
N GLN A 458 6.14 -3.31 5.56
CA GLN A 458 5.03 -3.39 6.52
C GLN A 458 3.66 -3.11 5.89
N SER A 459 3.61 -2.47 4.72
CA SER A 459 2.37 -2.21 3.99
C SER A 459 1.81 -3.44 3.24
N VAL A 460 2.62 -4.49 3.06
CA VAL A 460 2.20 -5.69 2.34
C VAL A 460 1.41 -6.61 3.27
N ASN A 461 0.12 -6.79 2.99
CA ASN A 461 -0.69 -7.79 3.67
C ASN A 461 -0.34 -9.19 3.14
N LEU A 462 0.37 -9.97 3.97
CA LEU A 462 0.71 -11.37 3.69
C LEU A 462 -0.21 -12.35 4.43
N GLU A 463 -1.32 -11.92 5.03
CA GLU A 463 -2.30 -12.83 5.66
C GLU A 463 -3.00 -13.71 4.62
N TYR A 464 -3.14 -13.21 3.38
CA TYR A 464 -3.53 -13.98 2.23
C TYR A 464 -2.90 -13.43 0.95
N VAL A 465 -2.76 -14.28 -0.08
CA VAL A 465 -2.11 -13.88 -1.34
C VAL A 465 -3.14 -13.79 -2.46
N SER A 466 -3.33 -12.56 -2.96
CA SER A 466 -4.19 -12.21 -4.09
C SER A 466 -3.39 -11.73 -5.30
N ALA A 467 -4.08 -11.46 -6.41
CA ALA A 467 -3.50 -10.81 -7.58
C ALA A 467 -2.87 -9.46 -7.21
N ARG A 468 -3.51 -8.67 -6.34
CA ARG A 468 -2.97 -7.40 -5.83
C ARG A 468 -1.71 -7.61 -5.00
N THR A 469 -1.71 -8.61 -4.10
CA THR A 469 -0.54 -8.95 -3.29
C THR A 469 0.66 -9.26 -4.18
N PHE A 470 0.47 -10.06 -5.24
CA PHE A 470 1.55 -10.37 -6.17
C PHE A 470 2.04 -9.17 -6.99
N ARG A 471 1.14 -8.27 -7.42
CA ARG A 471 1.53 -7.00 -8.06
C ARG A 471 2.41 -6.16 -7.14
N HIS A 472 2.00 -5.98 -5.88
CA HIS A 472 2.80 -5.26 -4.89
C HIS A 472 4.15 -5.94 -4.60
N VAL A 473 4.19 -7.27 -4.49
CA VAL A 473 5.44 -8.03 -4.32
C VAL A 473 6.37 -7.80 -5.51
N TYR A 474 5.83 -7.79 -6.74
CA TYR A 474 6.62 -7.51 -7.94
C TYR A 474 7.23 -6.10 -7.90
N ASP A 475 6.44 -5.09 -7.54
CA ASP A 475 6.92 -3.70 -7.45
C ASP A 475 8.04 -3.56 -6.40
N ILE A 476 7.87 -4.19 -5.23
CA ILE A 476 8.89 -4.19 -4.15
C ILE A 476 10.15 -4.92 -4.58
N LEU A 477 10.03 -6.08 -5.25
CA LEU A 477 11.21 -6.80 -5.76
C LEU A 477 11.96 -6.00 -6.84
N GLY A 478 11.24 -5.19 -7.62
CA GLY A 478 11.86 -4.22 -8.54
C GLY A 478 12.72 -3.19 -7.80
N LEU A 479 12.22 -2.65 -6.68
CA LEU A 479 12.96 -1.71 -5.83
C LEU A 479 14.15 -2.39 -5.13
N PHE A 480 14.04 -3.66 -4.72
CA PHE A 480 15.20 -4.41 -4.23
C PHE A 480 16.27 -4.58 -5.29
N LYS A 481 15.87 -4.99 -6.50
CA LYS A 481 16.78 -5.13 -7.65
C LYS A 481 17.53 -3.83 -7.93
N GLU A 482 16.81 -2.72 -8.05
CA GLU A 482 17.42 -1.40 -8.29
C GLU A 482 18.38 -0.99 -7.16
N GLY A 483 17.99 -1.21 -5.89
CA GLY A 483 18.84 -0.93 -4.74
C GLY A 483 20.14 -1.75 -4.71
N LEU A 484 20.07 -3.05 -5.03
CA LEU A 484 21.24 -3.92 -5.11
C LEU A 484 22.19 -3.51 -6.26
N GLU A 485 21.65 -3.16 -7.43
CA GLU A 485 22.45 -2.66 -8.56
C GLU A 485 23.16 -1.34 -8.24
N LEU A 486 22.50 -0.44 -7.49
CA LEU A 486 23.13 0.80 -6.99
C LEU A 486 24.28 0.53 -6.01
N ASP A 487 24.18 -0.54 -5.23
CA ASP A 487 25.26 -1.02 -4.34
C ASP A 487 26.39 -1.75 -5.10
N GLY A 488 26.20 -2.05 -6.39
CA GLY A 488 27.15 -2.77 -7.24
C GLY A 488 27.03 -4.28 -7.15
N ILE A 489 25.87 -4.79 -6.72
CA ILE A 489 25.55 -6.22 -6.65
C ILE A 489 24.70 -6.58 -7.86
N TYR A 490 25.17 -7.53 -8.66
CA TYR A 490 24.48 -8.00 -9.85
C TYR A 490 24.32 -9.51 -9.82
N ASN A 491 23.13 -10.01 -10.18
CA ASN A 491 22.87 -11.44 -10.30
C ASN A 491 21.85 -11.75 -11.42
N GLN A 492 22.35 -12.27 -12.54
CA GLN A 492 21.53 -12.60 -13.72
C GLN A 492 20.46 -13.67 -13.44
N GLY A 493 20.73 -14.57 -12.49
CA GLY A 493 19.76 -15.59 -12.08
C GLY A 493 18.55 -14.97 -11.37
N PHE A 494 18.77 -14.01 -10.48
CA PHE A 494 17.72 -13.26 -9.81
C PHE A 494 16.91 -12.45 -10.83
N ASP A 495 17.57 -11.72 -11.73
CA ASP A 495 16.92 -10.91 -12.76
C ASP A 495 16.02 -11.76 -13.69
N SER A 496 16.51 -12.94 -14.09
CA SER A 496 15.75 -13.87 -14.92
C SER A 496 14.51 -14.39 -14.20
N ASN A 497 14.63 -14.72 -12.91
CA ASN A 497 13.49 -15.16 -12.10
C ASN A 497 12.50 -14.02 -11.81
N PHE A 498 12.98 -12.79 -11.68
CA PHE A 498 12.15 -11.60 -11.54
C PHE A 498 11.29 -11.34 -12.79
N GLU A 499 11.89 -11.44 -13.99
CA GLU A 499 11.12 -11.38 -15.24
C GLU A 499 10.17 -12.59 -15.40
N MET A 500 10.59 -13.80 -15.00
CA MET A 500 9.69 -14.96 -14.98
C MET A 500 8.47 -14.72 -14.07
N PHE A 501 8.66 -14.08 -12.92
CA PHE A 501 7.57 -13.69 -12.03
C PHE A 501 6.61 -12.71 -12.72
N LYS A 502 7.12 -11.63 -13.31
CA LYS A 502 6.33 -10.65 -14.07
C LYS A 502 5.42 -11.30 -15.13
N TYR A 503 5.98 -12.19 -15.95
CA TYR A 503 5.21 -12.87 -16.99
C TYR A 503 4.22 -13.88 -16.40
N SER A 504 4.54 -14.51 -15.27
CA SER A 504 3.60 -15.40 -14.58
C SER A 504 2.33 -14.69 -14.12
N LEU A 505 2.41 -13.41 -13.72
CA LEU A 505 1.26 -12.60 -13.32
C LEU A 505 0.24 -12.37 -14.43
N THR A 506 0.67 -12.48 -15.69
CA THR A 506 -0.21 -12.34 -16.87
C THR A 506 -0.88 -13.66 -17.26
N SER A 507 -0.46 -14.79 -16.68
CA SER A 507 -0.96 -16.12 -17.03
C SER A 507 -1.99 -16.59 -15.99
N PRO A 508 -3.28 -16.70 -16.36
CA PRO A 508 -4.32 -17.16 -15.43
C PRO A 508 -4.21 -18.66 -15.10
N SER A 509 -3.39 -19.43 -15.84
CA SER A 509 -3.15 -20.86 -15.61
C SER A 509 -1.98 -21.16 -14.68
N PHE A 510 -1.31 -20.15 -14.13
CA PHE A 510 -0.13 -20.34 -13.30
C PHE A 510 -0.52 -20.83 -11.90
N SER A 511 0.08 -21.93 -11.45
CA SER A 511 -0.26 -22.55 -10.17
C SER A 511 0.53 -21.96 -9.00
N LEU A 512 0.00 -22.14 -7.78
CA LEU A 512 0.68 -21.71 -6.56
C LEU A 512 2.05 -22.39 -6.38
N ASP A 513 2.17 -23.68 -6.71
CA ASP A 513 3.46 -24.40 -6.67
C ASP A 513 4.51 -23.78 -7.61
N GLN A 514 4.08 -23.33 -8.79
CA GLN A 514 4.98 -22.67 -9.73
C GLN A 514 5.45 -21.32 -9.18
N TYR A 515 4.57 -20.54 -8.52
CA TYR A 515 4.97 -19.32 -7.80
C TYR A 515 5.99 -19.64 -6.71
N ILE A 516 5.74 -20.67 -5.90
CA ILE A 516 6.68 -21.12 -4.85
C ILE A 516 8.04 -21.48 -5.46
N ASN A 517 8.09 -22.15 -6.61
CA ASN A 517 9.35 -22.48 -7.28
C ASN A 517 10.12 -21.23 -7.71
N ILE A 518 9.44 -20.23 -8.29
CA ILE A 518 10.07 -18.94 -8.65
C ILE A 518 10.73 -18.31 -7.42
N PHE A 519 10.00 -18.18 -6.32
CA PHE A 519 10.55 -17.58 -5.10
C PHE A 519 11.67 -18.43 -4.49
N GLN A 520 11.61 -19.76 -4.58
CA GLN A 520 12.71 -20.64 -4.17
C GLN A 520 13.98 -20.45 -5.01
N PHE A 521 13.84 -20.26 -6.33
CA PHE A 521 14.96 -19.94 -7.20
C PHE A 521 15.54 -18.58 -6.83
N MET A 522 14.71 -17.55 -6.58
CA MET A 522 15.18 -16.26 -6.06
C MET A 522 15.95 -16.41 -4.74
N ALA A 523 15.44 -17.21 -3.79
CA ALA A 523 16.13 -17.49 -2.52
C ALA A 523 17.50 -18.18 -2.73
N GLN A 524 17.63 -19.05 -3.74
CA GLN A 524 18.92 -19.63 -4.12
C GLN A 524 19.88 -18.58 -4.68
N ASN A 525 19.39 -17.69 -5.55
CA ASN A 525 20.20 -16.60 -6.09
C ASN A 525 20.66 -15.62 -5.00
N ILE A 526 19.82 -15.32 -4.00
CA ILE A 526 20.20 -14.49 -2.85
C ILE A 526 21.32 -15.14 -2.03
N ARG A 527 21.26 -16.45 -1.79
CA ARG A 527 22.37 -17.18 -1.15
C ARG A 527 23.66 -17.12 -1.97
N GLN A 528 23.56 -17.18 -3.29
CA GLN A 528 24.72 -17.00 -4.16
C GLN A 528 25.30 -15.58 -4.05
N ILE A 529 24.46 -14.54 -4.05
CA ILE A 529 24.87 -13.15 -3.81
C ILE A 529 25.64 -13.03 -2.49
N ILE A 530 25.10 -13.62 -1.42
CA ILE A 530 25.74 -13.62 -0.10
C ILE A 530 27.13 -14.27 -0.16
N SER A 531 27.24 -15.44 -0.79
CA SER A 531 28.51 -16.14 -0.95
C SER A 531 29.52 -15.30 -1.71
N GLU A 532 29.16 -14.86 -2.92
CA GLU A 532 30.06 -14.24 -3.88
C GLU A 532 30.57 -12.86 -3.45
N TYR A 533 29.71 -12.03 -2.84
CA TYR A 533 30.06 -10.65 -2.50
C TYR A 533 30.46 -10.44 -1.03
N PHE A 534 30.13 -11.39 -0.13
CA PHE A 534 30.32 -11.19 1.31
C PHE A 534 31.05 -12.33 2.03
N LEU A 535 31.13 -13.53 1.46
CA LEU A 535 31.85 -14.66 2.09
C LEU A 535 33.17 -14.97 1.36
N ASP A 536 33.09 -15.33 0.09
CA ASP A 536 34.21 -15.86 -0.69
C ASP A 536 35.37 -14.86 -0.81
N VAL A 537 35.05 -13.57 -0.90
CA VAL A 537 36.02 -12.45 -0.96
C VAL A 537 36.92 -12.37 0.27
N TYR A 538 36.44 -12.78 1.45
CA TYR A 538 37.12 -12.58 2.73
C TYR A 538 37.68 -13.87 3.34
N GLU A 539 37.32 -15.04 2.82
CA GLU A 539 37.71 -16.32 3.41
C GLU A 539 39.24 -16.50 3.47
N LEU A 540 39.95 -16.21 2.37
CA LEU A 540 41.41 -16.31 2.30
C LEU A 540 42.14 -15.28 3.20
N PRO A 541 41.79 -13.99 3.17
CA PRO A 541 42.34 -13.02 4.11
C PRO A 541 42.11 -13.37 5.58
N LEU A 542 40.91 -13.83 5.96
CA LEU A 542 40.59 -14.18 7.35
C LEU A 542 41.50 -15.30 7.89
N LYS A 543 41.77 -16.33 7.06
CA LYS A 543 42.66 -17.44 7.43
C LYS A 543 44.07 -16.98 7.77
N LYS A 544 44.51 -15.84 7.21
CA LYS A 544 45.85 -15.28 7.43
C LYS A 544 45.88 -14.24 8.54
N VAL A 545 44.87 -13.36 8.60
CA VAL A 545 44.85 -12.22 9.53
C VAL A 545 44.49 -12.63 10.95
N ILE A 546 43.51 -13.53 11.14
CA ILE A 546 43.06 -13.94 12.49
C ILE A 546 44.22 -14.50 13.32
N PRO A 547 45.05 -15.43 12.82
CA PRO A 547 46.21 -15.90 13.56
C PRO A 547 47.20 -14.79 13.91
N GLN A 548 47.43 -13.81 13.03
CA GLN A 548 48.35 -12.71 13.27
C GLN A 548 47.89 -11.78 14.40
N LEU A 549 46.59 -11.47 14.45
CA LEU A 549 46.04 -10.53 15.43
C LEU A 549 45.93 -11.14 16.84
N PHE A 550 45.57 -12.42 16.95
CA PHE A 550 45.18 -13.03 18.23
C PHE A 550 46.22 -14.02 18.82
N SER A 551 47.30 -14.35 18.09
CA SER A 551 48.34 -15.29 18.57
C SER A 551 49.20 -14.77 19.73
N HIS A 552 49.13 -13.47 20.06
CA HIS A 552 49.81 -12.89 21.23
C HIS A 552 49.25 -13.34 22.60
N LYS A 553 48.17 -14.15 22.63
CA LYS A 553 47.56 -14.68 23.87
C LYS A 553 48.16 -16.03 24.37
N GLY A 554 49.33 -16.43 23.87
CA GLY A 554 50.06 -17.65 24.28
C GLY A 554 49.96 -18.79 23.27
N PRO A 555 50.73 -19.90 23.44
CA PRO A 555 50.72 -21.02 22.49
C PRO A 555 49.40 -21.78 22.55
N LEU A 556 48.51 -21.50 21.59
CA LEU A 556 47.24 -22.21 21.39
C LEU A 556 47.49 -23.55 20.70
N SER A 557 46.73 -24.60 21.07
CA SER A 557 46.78 -25.87 20.35
C SER A 557 46.22 -25.73 18.93
N GLU A 558 46.48 -26.69 18.03
CA GLU A 558 45.93 -26.66 16.67
C GLU A 558 44.39 -26.67 16.65
N GLN A 559 43.76 -27.29 17.66
CA GLN A 559 42.30 -27.27 17.85
C GLN A 559 41.80 -25.89 18.30
N ASP A 560 42.50 -25.26 19.25
CA ASP A 560 42.12 -23.93 19.75
C ASP A 560 42.24 -22.86 18.66
N ASN A 561 43.25 -22.96 17.79
CA ASN A 561 43.41 -22.06 16.64
C ASN A 561 42.27 -22.21 15.61
N LYS A 562 41.83 -23.44 15.34
CA LYS A 562 40.67 -23.68 14.47
C LYS A 562 39.39 -23.09 15.08
N GLN A 563 39.18 -23.30 16.38
CA GLN A 563 38.02 -22.77 17.09
C GLN A 563 38.01 -21.22 17.09
N LEU A 564 39.16 -20.60 17.36
CA LEU A 564 39.32 -19.16 17.32
C LEU A 564 39.05 -18.58 15.92
N TYR A 565 39.59 -19.23 14.88
CA TYR A 565 39.30 -18.87 13.50
C TYR A 565 37.79 -18.92 13.21
N HIS A 566 37.10 -20.01 13.56
CA HIS A 566 35.66 -20.13 13.32
C HIS A 566 34.86 -19.06 14.06
N MET A 567 35.19 -18.79 15.33
CA MET A 567 34.50 -17.79 16.15
C MET A 567 34.67 -16.36 15.61
N GLU A 568 35.90 -15.95 15.31
CA GLU A 568 36.17 -14.59 14.82
C GLU A 568 35.72 -14.39 13.36
N SER A 569 35.81 -15.44 12.52
CA SER A 569 35.27 -15.38 11.15
C SER A 569 33.74 -15.28 11.15
N GLU A 570 33.03 -16.05 11.99
CA GLU A 570 31.57 -15.92 12.12
C GLU A 570 31.16 -14.52 12.59
N LYS A 571 31.87 -13.97 13.59
CA LYS A 571 31.63 -12.60 14.06
C LYS A 571 31.84 -11.57 12.94
N PHE A 572 32.92 -11.70 12.18
CA PHE A 572 33.20 -10.83 11.03
C PHE A 572 32.10 -10.91 9.96
N PHE A 573 31.72 -12.12 9.53
CA PHE A 573 30.69 -12.28 8.49
C PHE A 573 29.33 -11.75 8.96
N ARG A 574 28.97 -11.98 10.22
CA ARG A 574 27.72 -11.44 10.80
C ARG A 574 27.71 -9.92 10.76
N GLU A 575 28.82 -9.28 11.12
CA GLU A 575 28.93 -7.82 11.08
C GLU A 575 28.83 -7.29 9.64
N ILE A 576 29.57 -7.89 8.71
CA ILE A 576 29.54 -7.51 7.29
C ILE A 576 28.14 -7.64 6.70
N LEU A 577 27.46 -8.78 6.94
CA LEU A 577 26.10 -9.02 6.44
C LEU A 577 25.07 -8.10 7.10
N SER A 578 25.17 -7.84 8.40
CA SER A 578 24.27 -6.90 9.09
C SER A 578 24.39 -5.46 8.58
N SER A 579 25.55 -5.11 8.04
CA SER A 579 25.80 -3.80 7.43
C SER A 579 25.53 -3.76 5.92
N ALA A 580 25.15 -4.89 5.30
CA ALA A 580 24.89 -4.98 3.88
C ALA A 580 23.59 -4.26 3.53
N PHE A 581 23.62 -3.43 2.49
CA PHE A 581 22.44 -2.69 2.05
C PHE A 581 21.41 -3.65 1.43
N LEU A 582 20.22 -3.73 2.04
CA LEU A 582 19.01 -4.46 1.58
C LEU A 582 19.09 -5.99 1.46
N VAL A 583 20.27 -6.61 1.53
CA VAL A 583 20.44 -8.06 1.31
C VAL A 583 19.64 -8.90 2.30
N GLN A 584 19.73 -8.57 3.59
CA GLN A 584 19.01 -9.31 4.64
C GLN A 584 17.50 -9.06 4.59
N ASP A 585 17.09 -7.83 4.26
CA ASP A 585 15.68 -7.46 4.11
C ASP A 585 15.03 -8.25 2.96
N LEU A 586 15.75 -8.38 1.83
CA LEU A 586 15.31 -9.17 0.68
C LEU A 586 15.19 -10.67 1.02
N ASP A 587 16.18 -11.26 1.70
CA ASP A 587 16.16 -12.67 2.08
C ASP A 587 14.98 -12.98 3.02
N ASN A 588 14.76 -12.11 4.02
CA ASN A 588 13.63 -12.20 4.94
C ASN A 588 12.29 -12.06 4.19
N PHE A 589 12.17 -11.11 3.27
CA PHE A 589 10.95 -10.88 2.50
C PHE A 589 10.59 -12.09 1.64
N ILE A 590 11.54 -12.63 0.87
CA ILE A 590 11.33 -13.83 0.04
C ILE A 590 10.97 -15.03 0.92
N THR A 591 11.65 -15.21 2.05
CA THR A 591 11.38 -16.31 2.99
C THR A 591 9.97 -16.23 3.55
N ASN A 592 9.51 -15.03 3.93
CA ASN A 592 8.15 -14.80 4.42
C ASN A 592 7.10 -15.09 3.36
N ILE A 593 7.33 -14.69 2.10
CA ILE A 593 6.45 -15.04 0.97
C ILE A 593 6.37 -16.55 0.81
N ILE A 594 7.50 -17.26 0.74
CA ILE A 594 7.51 -18.73 0.58
C ILE A 594 6.75 -19.41 1.73
N SER A 595 6.98 -18.96 2.98
CA SER A 595 6.28 -19.49 4.15
C SER A 595 4.78 -19.28 4.05
N THR A 596 4.34 -18.10 3.62
CA THR A 596 2.93 -17.76 3.43
C THR A 596 2.28 -18.64 2.37
N LEU A 597 2.91 -18.76 1.19
CA LEU A 597 2.38 -19.58 0.09
C LEU A 597 2.29 -21.07 0.49
N ARG A 598 3.28 -21.60 1.22
CA ARG A 598 3.24 -22.98 1.74
C ARG A 598 2.12 -23.18 2.76
N SER A 599 1.96 -22.23 3.68
CA SER A 599 0.86 -22.24 4.65
C SER A 599 -0.51 -22.27 3.94
N MET A 600 -0.65 -21.58 2.81
CA MET A 600 -1.89 -21.64 2.01
C MET A 600 -2.15 -23.03 1.44
N ILE A 601 -1.13 -23.73 0.92
CA ILE A 601 -1.24 -25.11 0.41
C ILE A 601 -1.66 -26.07 1.52
N ASP A 602 -1.08 -25.92 2.71
CA ASP A 602 -1.34 -26.85 3.83
C ASP A 602 -2.74 -26.66 4.42
N ASN A 603 -3.30 -25.45 4.37
CA ASN A 603 -4.55 -25.10 5.06
C ASN A 603 -5.79 -25.04 4.15
N TYR A 604 -5.64 -24.90 2.83
CA TYR A 604 -6.75 -24.66 1.92
C TYR A 604 -6.77 -25.63 0.73
N SER A 605 -7.96 -25.88 0.17
CA SER A 605 -8.09 -26.70 -1.05
C SER A 605 -7.63 -25.94 -2.29
N GLY A 606 -7.22 -26.68 -3.34
CA GLY A 606 -6.75 -26.07 -4.60
C GLY A 606 -7.74 -25.09 -5.24
N ASP A 607 -9.04 -25.43 -5.24
CA ASP A 607 -10.09 -24.54 -5.75
C ASP A 607 -10.23 -23.25 -4.93
N PHE A 608 -10.04 -23.34 -3.61
CA PHE A 608 -10.11 -22.19 -2.71
C PHE A 608 -8.93 -21.24 -2.95
N ILE A 609 -7.73 -21.80 -3.08
CA ILE A 609 -6.50 -21.07 -3.40
C ILE A 609 -6.63 -20.36 -4.75
N ASN A 610 -7.06 -21.07 -5.79
CA ASN A 610 -7.22 -20.48 -7.13
C ASN A 610 -8.21 -19.29 -7.11
N ASN A 611 -9.33 -19.42 -6.38
CA ASN A 611 -10.28 -18.31 -6.23
C ASN A 611 -9.71 -17.16 -5.39
N MET A 612 -8.82 -17.42 -4.43
CA MET A 612 -8.19 -16.36 -3.63
C MET A 612 -7.14 -15.60 -4.45
N MET A 613 -6.35 -16.30 -5.27
CA MET A 613 -5.33 -15.69 -6.11
C MET A 613 -5.91 -14.83 -7.24
N THR A 614 -7.08 -15.20 -7.77
CA THR A 614 -7.73 -14.45 -8.87
C THR A 614 -8.60 -13.29 -8.37
N TYR A 615 -8.94 -13.25 -7.09
CA TYR A 615 -9.66 -12.13 -6.50
C TYR A 615 -8.83 -10.85 -6.55
N ASP A 616 -9.42 -9.78 -7.08
CA ASP A 616 -8.83 -8.44 -7.02
C ASP A 616 -9.65 -7.51 -6.11
N PRO A 617 -9.13 -7.16 -4.91
CA PRO A 617 -9.76 -6.20 -4.01
C PRO A 617 -10.04 -4.84 -4.64
N ASP A 618 -9.21 -4.40 -5.61
CA ASP A 618 -9.34 -3.08 -6.24
C ASP A 618 -10.56 -3.01 -7.18
N LEU A 619 -11.08 -4.16 -7.61
CA LEU A 619 -12.27 -4.28 -8.45
C LEU A 619 -13.56 -4.55 -7.66
N ALA A 620 -13.49 -4.57 -6.32
CA ALA A 620 -14.59 -4.99 -5.46
C ALA A 620 -15.76 -4.00 -5.38
N ILE A 621 -15.47 -2.70 -5.25
CA ILE A 621 -16.48 -1.65 -5.04
C ILE A 621 -16.18 -0.43 -5.91
N SER A 622 -17.23 0.10 -6.55
CA SER A 622 -17.16 1.33 -7.35
C SER A 622 -18.14 2.38 -6.83
N LEU A 623 -17.67 3.61 -6.61
CA LEU A 623 -18.53 4.76 -6.31
C LEU A 623 -19.32 5.16 -7.55
N LEU A 624 -20.60 5.53 -7.38
CA LEU A 624 -21.44 5.96 -8.50
C LEU A 624 -21.01 7.31 -9.09
N TYR A 625 -20.44 8.21 -8.28
CA TYR A 625 -20.10 9.59 -8.67
C TYR A 625 -18.61 9.82 -8.96
N LYS A 626 -17.81 8.76 -9.01
CA LYS A 626 -16.38 8.82 -9.33
C LYS A 626 -16.09 7.88 -10.49
N GLU A 627 -15.46 8.38 -11.55
CA GLU A 627 -15.07 7.55 -12.71
C GLU A 627 -14.05 6.47 -12.29
N THR A 628 -14.27 5.24 -12.74
CA THR A 628 -13.39 4.09 -12.51
C THR A 628 -13.25 3.27 -13.80
N VAL A 629 -12.28 3.62 -14.64
CA VAL A 629 -12.10 3.09 -16.02
C VAL A 629 -12.17 1.56 -16.11
N GLU A 630 -11.54 0.86 -15.16
CA GLU A 630 -11.47 -0.62 -15.15
C GLU A 630 -12.82 -1.28 -14.86
N MET A 631 -13.63 -0.65 -13.98
CA MET A 631 -14.90 -1.18 -13.51
C MET A 631 -16.11 -0.65 -14.29
N ASP A 632 -16.00 0.47 -15.01
CA ASP A 632 -17.13 1.21 -15.60
C ASP A 632 -17.69 0.56 -16.86
N ASN A 633 -18.20 -0.66 -16.70
CA ASN A 633 -18.83 -1.44 -17.74
C ASN A 633 -19.93 -2.36 -17.15
N PRO A 634 -20.85 -2.86 -17.99
CA PRO A 634 -21.94 -3.72 -17.52
C PRO A 634 -21.51 -5.08 -16.94
N VAL A 635 -20.28 -5.55 -17.21
CA VAL A 635 -19.79 -6.84 -16.69
C VAL A 635 -19.56 -6.74 -15.19
N PHE A 636 -18.94 -5.64 -14.71
CA PHE A 636 -18.68 -5.42 -13.29
C PHE A 636 -19.85 -4.76 -12.55
N LEU A 637 -20.45 -3.72 -13.13
CA LEU A 637 -21.47 -2.92 -12.44
C LEU A 637 -22.90 -3.44 -12.65
N GLY A 638 -23.10 -4.33 -13.63
CA GLY A 638 -24.42 -4.62 -14.16
C GLY A 638 -25.00 -3.46 -14.98
N ALA A 639 -26.05 -3.72 -15.74
CA ALA A 639 -26.63 -2.72 -16.65
C ALA A 639 -27.19 -1.51 -15.88
N LYS A 640 -27.90 -1.74 -14.77
CA LYS A 640 -28.56 -0.68 -13.99
C LYS A 640 -27.55 0.33 -13.46
N ALA A 641 -26.52 -0.15 -12.75
CA ALA A 641 -25.55 0.74 -12.12
C ALA A 641 -24.64 1.40 -13.15
N TYR A 642 -24.29 0.70 -14.24
CA TYR A 642 -23.57 1.30 -15.37
C TYR A 642 -24.33 2.49 -15.97
N PHE A 643 -25.64 2.36 -16.22
CA PHE A 643 -26.44 3.47 -16.74
C PHE A 643 -26.60 4.59 -15.72
N LEU A 644 -26.80 4.30 -14.43
CA LEU A 644 -26.83 5.33 -13.38
C LEU A 644 -25.53 6.14 -13.35
N LYS A 645 -24.39 5.46 -13.44
CA LYS A 645 -23.07 6.10 -13.48
C LYS A 645 -22.87 6.95 -14.73
N LYS A 646 -23.33 6.49 -15.89
CA LYS A 646 -23.36 7.31 -17.12
C LYS A 646 -24.25 8.54 -16.98
N MET A 647 -25.43 8.41 -16.36
CA MET A 647 -26.31 9.56 -16.10
C MET A 647 -25.64 10.58 -15.18
N ILE A 648 -24.91 10.14 -14.16
CA ILE A 648 -24.13 11.06 -13.28
C ILE A 648 -23.06 11.82 -14.08
N SER A 649 -22.39 11.17 -15.04
CA SER A 649 -21.42 11.88 -15.92
C SER A 649 -22.05 12.92 -16.84
N TYR A 650 -23.39 12.96 -16.92
CA TYR A 650 -24.18 13.95 -17.65
C TYR A 650 -24.92 14.91 -16.70
N ASP A 651 -24.51 14.98 -15.43
CA ASP A 651 -25.11 15.84 -14.40
C ASP A 651 -26.59 15.55 -14.10
N PHE A 652 -27.07 14.33 -14.35
CA PHE A 652 -28.42 13.93 -13.97
C PHE A 652 -28.52 13.78 -12.45
N PRO A 653 -29.68 14.09 -11.84
CA PRO A 653 -29.85 14.05 -10.40
C PRO A 653 -30.04 12.61 -9.91
N ILE A 654 -28.95 11.86 -9.81
CA ILE A 654 -28.94 10.49 -9.29
C ILE A 654 -28.58 10.52 -7.80
N PRO A 655 -29.33 9.85 -6.91
CA PRO A 655 -28.95 9.76 -5.51
C PRO A 655 -27.56 9.12 -5.34
N PRO A 656 -26.72 9.64 -4.43
CA PRO A 656 -25.37 9.12 -4.23
C PRO A 656 -25.39 7.69 -3.68
N GLY A 657 -24.34 6.93 -4.00
CA GLY A 657 -24.23 5.53 -3.62
C GLY A 657 -22.98 4.87 -4.18
N PHE A 658 -22.89 3.56 -3.99
CA PHE A 658 -21.81 2.72 -4.46
C PHE A 658 -22.32 1.35 -4.92
N VAL A 659 -21.48 0.64 -5.66
CA VAL A 659 -21.80 -0.64 -6.29
C VAL A 659 -20.77 -1.65 -5.85
N LEU A 660 -21.21 -2.72 -5.18
CA LEU A 660 -20.40 -3.93 -5.04
C LEU A 660 -20.47 -4.67 -6.37
N THR A 661 -19.32 -4.84 -7.01
CA THR A 661 -19.27 -5.36 -8.38
C THR A 661 -19.56 -6.86 -8.42
N THR A 662 -19.68 -7.42 -9.63
CA THR A 662 -19.75 -8.86 -9.83
C THR A 662 -18.50 -9.61 -9.35
N GLU A 663 -17.39 -8.91 -9.06
CA GLU A 663 -16.18 -9.52 -8.49
C GLU A 663 -16.45 -10.11 -7.10
N ILE A 664 -17.15 -9.36 -6.24
CA ILE A 664 -17.59 -9.87 -4.93
C ILE A 664 -18.48 -11.11 -5.10
N PHE A 665 -19.37 -11.12 -6.11
CA PHE A 665 -20.22 -12.29 -6.36
C PHE A 665 -19.40 -13.54 -6.72
N ARG A 666 -18.39 -13.41 -7.61
CA ARG A 666 -17.54 -14.52 -8.06
C ARG A 666 -16.75 -15.13 -6.91
N HIS A 667 -16.22 -14.28 -6.03
CA HIS A 667 -15.34 -14.68 -4.93
C HIS A 667 -16.05 -14.81 -3.57
N LYS A 668 -17.39 -14.66 -3.51
CA LYS A 668 -18.17 -14.59 -2.25
C LYS A 668 -17.88 -15.74 -1.28
N ASN A 669 -17.76 -16.96 -1.79
CA ASN A 669 -17.55 -18.14 -0.94
C ASN A 669 -16.16 -18.13 -0.29
N THR A 670 -15.16 -17.60 -1.00
CA THR A 670 -13.79 -17.47 -0.51
C THR A 670 -13.69 -16.32 0.49
N ILE A 671 -14.25 -15.15 0.13
CA ILE A 671 -14.30 -13.96 0.98
C ILE A 671 -14.95 -14.27 2.33
N LEU A 672 -16.14 -14.89 2.33
CA LEU A 672 -16.91 -15.15 3.57
C LEU A 672 -16.35 -16.29 4.43
N ARG A 673 -15.44 -17.13 3.88
CA ARG A 673 -14.80 -18.22 4.64
C ARG A 673 -13.43 -17.82 5.18
N HIS A 674 -12.81 -16.78 4.63
CA HIS A 674 -11.51 -16.31 5.07
C HIS A 674 -11.65 -15.07 5.97
N PRO A 675 -11.32 -15.15 7.28
CA PRO A 675 -11.59 -14.08 8.24
C PRO A 675 -11.03 -12.71 7.82
N TYR A 676 -9.81 -12.68 7.27
CA TYR A 676 -9.19 -11.43 6.83
C TYR A 676 -9.82 -10.83 5.57
N MET A 677 -10.28 -11.66 4.63
CA MET A 677 -10.94 -11.17 3.41
C MET A 677 -12.33 -10.63 3.75
N GLU A 678 -13.03 -11.29 4.66
CA GLU A 678 -14.31 -10.80 5.18
C GLU A 678 -14.14 -9.46 5.90
N GLN A 679 -13.13 -9.34 6.77
CA GLN A 679 -12.83 -8.09 7.48
C GLN A 679 -12.48 -6.95 6.52
N GLU A 680 -11.70 -7.23 5.47
CA GLU A 680 -11.36 -6.24 4.46
C GLU A 680 -12.57 -5.78 3.65
N MET A 681 -13.44 -6.72 3.24
CA MET A 681 -14.71 -6.38 2.59
C MET A 681 -15.56 -5.48 3.51
N ASP A 682 -15.62 -5.80 4.81
CA ASP A 682 -16.35 -4.99 5.79
C ASP A 682 -15.77 -3.57 5.88
N GLN A 683 -14.44 -3.44 5.91
CA GLN A 683 -13.76 -2.15 5.89
C GLN A 683 -14.02 -1.37 4.60
N PHE A 684 -14.02 -2.02 3.44
CA PHE A 684 -14.36 -1.36 2.18
C PHE A 684 -15.79 -0.84 2.19
N ILE A 685 -16.76 -1.62 2.65
CA ILE A 685 -18.15 -1.17 2.75
C ILE A 685 -18.25 0.04 3.71
N LEU A 686 -17.61 -0.02 4.89
CA LEU A 686 -17.60 1.10 5.85
C LEU A 686 -16.98 2.38 5.26
N ASN A 687 -15.84 2.27 4.58
CA ASN A 687 -15.19 3.41 3.93
C ASN A 687 -16.09 4.05 2.85
N HIS A 688 -16.81 3.23 2.07
CA HIS A 688 -17.73 3.74 1.06
C HIS A 688 -19.02 4.32 1.65
N ILE A 689 -19.49 3.80 2.78
CA ILE A 689 -20.57 4.45 3.56
C ILE A 689 -20.11 5.84 3.99
N TRP A 690 -18.91 5.96 4.57
CA TRP A 690 -18.36 7.25 5.02
C TRP A 690 -18.26 8.29 3.90
N GLU A 691 -17.85 7.86 2.71
CA GLU A 691 -17.83 8.73 1.52
C GLU A 691 -19.23 9.24 1.14
N VAL A 692 -20.26 8.40 1.23
CA VAL A 692 -21.66 8.83 1.00
C VAL A 692 -22.17 9.73 2.13
N GLU A 693 -21.81 9.47 3.39
CA GLU A 693 -22.15 10.33 4.54
C GLU A 693 -21.58 11.74 4.37
N LYS A 694 -20.34 11.86 3.89
CA LYS A 694 -19.67 13.14 3.63
C LYS A 694 -20.41 13.97 2.59
N ILE A 695 -20.92 13.34 1.53
CA ILE A 695 -21.66 14.00 0.45
C ILE A 695 -23.05 14.41 0.92
N THR A 696 -23.76 13.50 1.58
CA THR A 696 -25.15 13.70 1.99
C THR A 696 -25.30 14.55 3.26
N ARG A 697 -24.23 14.67 4.05
CA ARG A 697 -24.24 15.23 5.42
C ARG A 697 -25.21 14.50 6.36
N GLN A 698 -25.56 13.26 6.04
CA GLN A 698 -26.35 12.34 6.86
C GLN A 698 -25.43 11.24 7.42
N GLN A 699 -25.87 10.52 8.45
CA GLN A 699 -25.08 9.45 9.05
C GLN A 699 -25.88 8.15 9.12
N TYR A 700 -25.26 7.06 8.67
CA TYR A 700 -25.85 5.74 8.67
C TYR A 700 -25.98 5.21 10.10
N GLY A 701 -27.21 4.83 10.49
CA GLY A 701 -27.50 4.39 11.84
C GLY A 701 -27.68 5.50 12.89
N ASN A 702 -27.56 6.79 12.54
CA ASN A 702 -27.79 7.90 13.48
C ASN A 702 -29.29 8.24 13.59
N PRO A 703 -29.94 8.11 14.77
CA PRO A 703 -31.37 8.42 14.93
C PRO A 703 -31.77 9.87 14.65
N LYS A 704 -30.87 10.84 14.86
CA LYS A 704 -31.20 12.27 14.68
C LYS A 704 -31.18 12.70 13.21
N ASN A 705 -30.21 12.17 12.46
CA ASN A 705 -30.05 12.48 11.04
C ASN A 705 -29.73 11.21 10.23
N PRO A 706 -30.72 10.31 10.08
CA PRO A 706 -30.48 9.00 9.51
C PRO A 706 -30.21 9.08 8.01
N LEU A 707 -29.16 8.40 7.57
CA LEU A 707 -28.98 7.98 6.18
C LEU A 707 -29.63 6.60 6.00
N LEU A 708 -30.46 6.46 4.98
CA LEU A 708 -31.11 5.19 4.63
C LEU A 708 -30.70 4.77 3.22
N PHE A 709 -30.53 3.47 3.03
CA PHE A 709 -30.14 2.91 1.74
C PHE A 709 -31.24 2.07 1.11
N SER A 710 -31.30 2.11 -0.21
CA SER A 710 -31.84 1.04 -1.04
C SER A 710 -30.71 0.08 -1.42
N VAL A 711 -30.99 -1.21 -1.39
CA VAL A 711 -30.06 -2.28 -1.79
C VAL A 711 -30.71 -3.06 -2.92
N ARG A 712 -30.22 -2.86 -4.14
CA ARG A 712 -30.82 -3.36 -5.38
C ARG A 712 -29.82 -4.25 -6.13
N SER A 713 -30.30 -5.28 -6.83
CA SER A 713 -29.46 -6.06 -7.74
C SER A 713 -29.08 -5.28 -9.00
N GLY A 714 -27.84 -5.42 -9.46
CA GLY A 714 -27.36 -4.94 -10.75
C GLY A 714 -26.88 -6.12 -11.62
N THR A 715 -27.76 -6.69 -12.43
CA THR A 715 -27.37 -7.76 -13.36
C THR A 715 -26.95 -7.19 -14.70
N ALA A 716 -25.98 -7.82 -15.38
CA ALA A 716 -25.55 -7.41 -16.72
C ALA A 716 -26.70 -7.53 -17.73
N ILE A 717 -27.54 -8.55 -17.57
CA ILE A 717 -28.71 -8.84 -18.39
C ILE A 717 -29.97 -8.61 -17.54
N SER A 718 -30.94 -7.87 -18.09
CA SER A 718 -32.16 -7.49 -17.36
C SER A 718 -33.03 -8.70 -17.05
N MET A 719 -33.33 -8.91 -15.75
CA MET A 719 -34.27 -9.92 -15.26
C MET A 719 -35.35 -9.26 -14.38
N PRO A 720 -36.40 -8.68 -14.99
CA PRO A 720 -37.40 -7.90 -14.27
C PRO A 720 -38.09 -8.73 -13.18
N GLY A 721 -38.11 -8.19 -11.96
CA GLY A 721 -38.81 -8.78 -10.82
C GLY A 721 -38.18 -10.06 -10.25
N ALA A 722 -37.12 -10.64 -10.85
CA ALA A 722 -36.57 -11.94 -10.44
C ALA A 722 -35.61 -11.88 -9.23
N MET A 723 -35.05 -10.70 -8.97
CA MET A 723 -34.04 -10.47 -7.95
C MET A 723 -34.63 -9.76 -6.73
N ARG A 724 -34.04 -9.96 -5.55
CA ARG A 724 -34.46 -9.27 -4.32
C ARG A 724 -34.08 -7.79 -4.35
N THR A 725 -34.85 -6.98 -3.64
CA THR A 725 -34.58 -5.55 -3.42
C THR A 725 -35.00 -5.20 -2.00
N PHE A 726 -34.18 -4.43 -1.30
CA PHE A 726 -34.49 -3.89 0.01
C PHE A 726 -34.56 -2.38 -0.05
N LEU A 727 -35.59 -1.80 0.55
CA LEU A 727 -35.75 -0.36 0.70
C LEU A 727 -35.66 0.01 2.18
N ASN A 728 -35.27 1.26 2.46
CA ASN A 728 -35.18 1.82 3.81
C ASN A 728 -34.25 1.02 4.75
N VAL A 729 -33.18 0.42 4.20
CA VAL A 729 -32.15 -0.29 4.98
C VAL A 729 -31.42 0.72 5.86
N GLY A 730 -31.26 0.38 7.13
CA GLY A 730 -30.86 1.27 8.22
C GLY A 730 -31.99 1.57 9.20
N MET A 731 -33.25 1.22 8.89
CA MET A 731 -34.37 1.45 9.81
C MET A 731 -34.38 0.49 11.01
N ASN A 732 -34.69 1.04 12.18
CA ASN A 732 -34.95 0.31 13.42
C ASN A 732 -35.96 1.08 14.29
N ASP A 733 -36.35 0.53 15.44
CA ASP A 733 -37.34 1.14 16.34
C ASP A 733 -36.94 2.57 16.76
N GLU A 734 -35.67 2.79 17.12
CA GLU A 734 -35.18 4.08 17.62
C GLU A 734 -35.16 5.16 16.52
N ILE A 735 -34.71 4.78 15.32
CA ILE A 735 -34.67 5.64 14.16
C ILE A 735 -36.11 5.97 13.71
N ALA A 736 -37.02 4.99 13.66
CA ALA A 736 -38.41 5.23 13.32
C ALA A 736 -39.08 6.20 14.30
N GLU A 737 -38.89 6.00 15.61
CA GLU A 737 -39.39 6.90 16.66
C GLU A 737 -38.84 8.32 16.50
N THR A 738 -37.53 8.47 16.34
CA THR A 738 -36.90 9.79 16.25
C THR A 738 -37.23 10.50 14.95
N PHE A 739 -37.25 9.75 13.85
CA PHE A 739 -37.61 10.26 12.52
C PHE A 739 -39.06 10.72 12.46
N SER A 740 -39.97 10.04 13.18
CA SER A 740 -41.39 10.43 13.29
C SER A 740 -41.63 11.77 14.00
N ARG A 741 -40.66 12.26 14.79
CA ARG A 741 -40.76 13.54 15.51
C ARG A 741 -40.40 14.75 14.65
N LYS A 742 -39.80 14.54 13.47
CA LYS A 742 -39.55 15.64 12.54
C LYS A 742 -40.89 16.16 12.00
N PRO A 743 -41.06 17.48 11.81
CA PRO A 743 -42.27 18.05 11.21
C PRO A 743 -42.61 17.30 9.92
N ASP A 744 -43.90 16.98 9.74
CA ASP A 744 -44.46 16.30 8.57
C ASP A 744 -43.96 14.86 8.29
N HIS A 745 -42.99 14.33 9.06
CA HIS A 745 -42.45 12.99 8.86
C HIS A 745 -43.13 11.89 9.68
N GLY A 746 -44.07 12.26 10.56
CA GLY A 746 -44.72 11.33 11.50
C GLY A 746 -45.28 10.08 10.82
N TRP A 747 -46.02 10.26 9.73
CA TRP A 747 -46.58 9.15 8.95
C TRP A 747 -45.50 8.40 8.15
N THR A 748 -44.62 9.14 7.46
CA THR A 748 -43.58 8.61 6.58
C THR A 748 -42.59 7.71 7.31
N ALA A 749 -42.19 8.06 8.53
CA ALA A 749 -41.26 7.28 9.31
C ALA A 749 -41.77 5.85 9.58
N TRP A 750 -43.04 5.75 10.00
CA TRP A 750 -43.69 4.47 10.25
C TRP A 750 -44.01 3.71 8.96
N ASP A 751 -44.37 4.42 7.88
CA ASP A 751 -44.56 3.81 6.55
C ASP A 751 -43.25 3.19 6.02
N CYS A 752 -42.13 3.90 6.16
CA CYS A 752 -40.81 3.39 5.79
C CYS A 752 -40.41 2.17 6.64
N TYR A 753 -40.69 2.21 7.96
CA TYR A 753 -40.34 1.11 8.85
C TYR A 753 -41.17 -0.15 8.56
N ARG A 754 -42.49 -0.05 8.37
CA ARG A 754 -43.31 -1.22 8.00
C ARG A 754 -42.87 -1.83 6.66
N ARG A 755 -42.45 -1.00 5.69
CA ARG A 755 -42.00 -1.45 4.38
C ARG A 755 -40.68 -2.20 4.48
N PHE A 756 -39.74 -1.65 5.25
CA PHE A 756 -38.51 -2.35 5.56
C PHE A 756 -38.79 -3.74 6.16
N ILE A 757 -39.68 -3.81 7.15
CA ILE A 757 -40.09 -5.07 7.79
C ILE A 757 -40.73 -6.03 6.77
N GLN A 758 -41.62 -5.54 5.92
CA GLN A 758 -42.28 -6.32 4.88
C GLN A 758 -41.25 -6.90 3.89
N SER A 759 -40.38 -6.05 3.31
CA SER A 759 -39.33 -6.48 2.39
C SER A 759 -38.38 -7.49 3.06
N TRP A 760 -38.07 -7.30 4.34
CA TRP A 760 -37.27 -8.24 5.12
C TRP A 760 -37.97 -9.59 5.27
N GLY A 761 -39.21 -9.61 5.75
CA GLY A 761 -39.99 -10.84 5.92
C GLY A 761 -40.15 -11.61 4.62
N MET A 762 -40.46 -10.92 3.52
CA MET A 762 -40.60 -11.52 2.20
C MET A 762 -39.28 -12.13 1.68
N ALA A 763 -38.13 -11.49 1.98
CA ALA A 763 -36.84 -12.06 1.60
C ALA A 763 -36.53 -13.39 2.31
N TYR A 764 -37.11 -13.62 3.50
CA TYR A 764 -36.96 -14.85 4.29
C TYR A 764 -38.16 -15.80 4.19
N GLY A 765 -39.04 -15.60 3.20
CA GLY A 765 -40.07 -16.58 2.82
C GLY A 765 -41.46 -16.36 3.42
N ILE A 766 -41.72 -15.22 4.06
CA ILE A 766 -43.10 -14.83 4.42
C ILE A 766 -43.82 -14.38 3.16
N ASP A 767 -44.98 -14.95 2.90
CA ASP A 767 -45.82 -14.55 1.77
C ASP A 767 -46.32 -13.11 1.94
N ARG A 768 -46.44 -12.38 0.83
CA ARG A 768 -47.00 -11.04 0.79
C ARG A 768 -48.42 -11.00 1.36
N ASP A 769 -49.23 -12.02 1.08
CA ASP A 769 -50.63 -12.10 1.48
C ASP A 769 -50.82 -11.98 3.00
N ILE A 770 -49.84 -12.43 3.78
CA ILE A 770 -49.85 -12.31 5.24
C ILE A 770 -49.79 -10.83 5.65
N PHE A 771 -48.90 -10.05 5.05
CA PHE A 771 -48.79 -8.61 5.31
C PHE A 771 -50.01 -7.84 4.78
N ASP A 772 -50.51 -8.21 3.60
CA ASP A 772 -51.70 -7.60 3.02
C ASP A 772 -52.94 -7.85 3.90
N GLY A 773 -53.04 -9.02 4.52
CA GLY A 773 -54.04 -9.33 5.54
C GLY A 773 -53.99 -8.38 6.74
N VAL A 774 -52.79 -8.08 7.27
CA VAL A 774 -52.62 -7.18 8.42
C VAL A 774 -53.09 -5.77 8.12
N ILE A 775 -52.74 -5.21 6.95
CA ILE A 775 -53.17 -3.85 6.59
C ILE A 775 -54.67 -3.80 6.27
N LEU A 776 -55.24 -4.86 5.66
CA LEU A 776 -56.68 -4.97 5.44
C LEU A 776 -57.47 -4.99 6.75
N GLU A 777 -57.01 -5.77 7.74
CA GLU A 777 -57.62 -5.79 9.07
C GLU A 777 -57.65 -4.39 9.70
N HIS A 778 -56.56 -3.64 9.57
CA HIS A 778 -56.46 -2.27 10.10
C HIS A 778 -57.34 -1.28 9.32
N LYS A 779 -57.49 -1.44 7.99
CA LYS A 779 -58.41 -0.65 7.17
C LYS A 779 -59.85 -0.84 7.63
N VAL A 780 -60.27 -2.08 7.83
CA VAL A 780 -61.62 -2.41 8.33
C VAL A 780 -61.81 -1.87 9.76
N LYS A 781 -60.82 -2.08 10.64
CA LYS A 781 -60.86 -1.63 12.04
C LYS A 781 -60.99 -0.12 12.19
N HIS A 782 -60.37 0.66 11.30
CA HIS A 782 -60.36 2.12 11.37
C HIS A 782 -61.31 2.80 10.38
N GLY A 783 -62.07 2.04 9.57
CA GLY A 783 -63.01 2.58 8.59
C GLY A 783 -62.32 3.38 7.47
N VAL A 784 -61.12 2.95 7.09
CA VAL A 784 -60.24 3.63 6.12
C VAL A 784 -60.22 2.85 4.81
N GLU A 785 -60.39 3.52 3.66
CA GLU A 785 -60.34 2.88 2.34
C GLU A 785 -58.91 2.84 1.78
N GLN A 786 -58.16 3.94 1.93
CA GLN A 786 -56.83 4.13 1.37
C GLN A 786 -55.76 4.28 2.46
N LYS A 787 -54.56 3.73 2.22
CA LYS A 787 -53.45 3.76 3.19
C LYS A 787 -53.06 5.17 3.65
N ILE A 788 -53.22 6.16 2.77
CA ILE A 788 -52.86 7.56 3.03
C ILE A 788 -53.77 8.21 4.08
N GLN A 789 -54.93 7.61 4.36
CA GLN A 789 -55.90 8.13 5.34
C GLN A 789 -55.60 7.66 6.78
N PHE A 790 -54.61 6.77 6.98
CA PHE A 790 -54.17 6.41 8.33
C PHE A 790 -53.44 7.58 9.00
N THR A 791 -53.68 7.77 10.29
CA THR A 791 -52.90 8.69 11.14
C THR A 791 -51.50 8.13 11.42
N PRO A 792 -50.51 8.98 11.80
CA PRO A 792 -49.19 8.54 12.21
C PRO A 792 -49.22 7.45 13.29
N GLU A 793 -50.09 7.57 14.29
CA GLU A 793 -50.24 6.61 15.40
C GLU A 793 -50.79 5.27 14.92
N GLN A 794 -51.73 5.29 13.97
CA GLN A 794 -52.26 4.07 13.34
C GLN A 794 -51.19 3.39 12.50
N MET A 795 -50.39 4.15 11.74
CA MET A 795 -49.29 3.60 10.95
C MET A 795 -48.20 2.97 11.84
N ARG A 796 -47.90 3.61 12.99
CA ARG A 796 -47.04 3.03 14.03
C ARG A 796 -47.57 1.68 14.51
N ALA A 797 -48.87 1.57 14.80
CA ALA A 797 -49.48 0.32 15.23
C ALA A 797 -49.38 -0.78 14.15
N ILE A 798 -49.57 -0.42 12.88
CA ILE A 798 -49.40 -1.33 11.74
C ILE A 798 -47.95 -1.82 11.63
N ALA A 799 -46.96 -0.93 11.77
CA ALA A 799 -45.55 -1.31 11.73
C ALA A 799 -45.19 -2.34 12.83
N TYR A 800 -45.72 -2.18 14.04
CA TYR A 800 -45.55 -3.18 15.11
C TYR A 800 -46.31 -4.48 14.85
N ALA A 801 -47.48 -4.43 14.20
CA ALA A 801 -48.19 -5.63 13.78
C ALA A 801 -47.38 -6.42 12.73
N TYR A 802 -46.75 -5.73 11.77
CA TYR A 802 -45.84 -6.33 10.80
C TYR A 802 -44.63 -6.95 11.49
N LYS A 803 -44.04 -6.24 12.46
CA LYS A 803 -42.93 -6.77 13.26
C LYS A 803 -43.32 -8.05 14.00
N LYS A 804 -44.53 -8.10 14.56
CA LYS A 804 -45.05 -9.29 15.22
C LYS A 804 -45.18 -10.48 14.26
N VAL A 805 -45.58 -10.27 13.00
CA VAL A 805 -45.60 -11.33 11.98
C VAL A 805 -44.22 -11.97 11.79
N LEU A 806 -43.14 -11.17 11.80
CA LEU A 806 -41.77 -11.68 11.72
C LEU A 806 -41.40 -12.47 12.97
N GLU A 807 -41.71 -11.94 14.16
CA GLU A 807 -41.45 -12.62 15.45
C GLU A 807 -42.17 -13.97 15.54
N ASP A 808 -43.45 -14.01 15.16
CA ASP A 808 -44.28 -15.24 15.13
C ASP A 808 -43.75 -16.26 14.10
N SER A 809 -43.06 -15.79 13.06
CA SER A 809 -42.44 -16.63 12.02
C SER A 809 -40.97 -16.99 12.31
N GLY A 810 -40.42 -16.55 13.45
CA GLY A 810 -39.03 -16.78 13.84
C GLY A 810 -37.99 -16.04 12.98
N ILE A 811 -38.38 -14.99 12.26
CA ILE A 811 -37.48 -14.18 11.43
C ILE A 811 -36.96 -13.00 12.25
N ILE A 812 -35.63 -12.91 12.37
CA ILE A 812 -34.95 -11.88 13.15
C ILE A 812 -34.45 -10.79 12.22
N ILE A 813 -34.67 -9.53 12.62
CA ILE A 813 -34.04 -8.36 12.02
C ILE A 813 -32.78 -8.04 12.81
N GLU A 814 -31.65 -7.92 12.12
CA GLU A 814 -30.39 -7.48 12.73
C GLU A 814 -30.51 -6.05 13.25
N LYS A 815 -30.07 -5.84 14.49
CA LYS A 815 -30.18 -4.56 15.22
C LYS A 815 -29.05 -3.62 14.87
N ASP A 816 -27.86 -4.15 14.64
CA ASP A 816 -26.71 -3.35 14.20
C ASP A 816 -26.91 -2.89 12.74
N PRO A 817 -26.95 -1.58 12.46
CA PRO A 817 -27.22 -1.08 11.11
C PRO A 817 -26.23 -1.60 10.06
N PHE A 818 -24.94 -1.70 10.41
CA PHE A 818 -23.93 -2.18 9.47
C PHE A 818 -24.15 -3.66 9.13
N LYS A 819 -24.33 -4.52 10.13
CA LYS A 819 -24.66 -5.94 9.90
C LYS A 819 -26.00 -6.11 9.17
N GLN A 820 -26.97 -5.24 9.42
CA GLN A 820 -28.24 -5.22 8.69
C GLN A 820 -28.02 -4.94 7.19
N LEU A 821 -27.19 -3.96 6.85
CA LEU A 821 -26.80 -3.68 5.46
C LEU A 821 -26.04 -4.84 4.84
N LYS A 822 -25.04 -5.39 5.54
CA LYS A 822 -24.26 -6.55 5.08
C LYS A 822 -25.17 -7.74 4.77
N GLN A 823 -26.13 -8.03 5.64
CA GLN A 823 -27.11 -9.09 5.42
C GLN A 823 -28.04 -8.80 4.22
N ALA A 824 -28.47 -7.55 4.02
CA ALA A 824 -29.23 -7.15 2.84
C ALA A 824 -28.42 -7.35 1.54
N ILE A 825 -27.15 -6.95 1.53
CA ILE A 825 -26.21 -7.15 0.40
C ILE A 825 -26.08 -8.65 0.08
N LEU A 826 -25.79 -9.47 1.09
CA LEU A 826 -25.64 -10.92 0.93
C LEU A 826 -26.93 -11.57 0.42
N SER A 827 -28.09 -11.17 0.94
CA SER A 827 -29.39 -11.66 0.47
C SER A 827 -29.67 -11.29 -0.99
N VAL A 828 -29.24 -10.12 -1.46
CA VAL A 828 -29.33 -9.74 -2.89
C VAL A 828 -28.40 -10.60 -3.74
N ILE A 829 -27.15 -10.84 -3.31
CA ILE A 829 -26.19 -11.73 -3.99
C ILE A 829 -26.75 -13.15 -4.09
N GLU A 830 -27.32 -13.68 -3.00
CA GLU A 830 -27.92 -15.01 -2.94
C GLU A 830 -29.19 -15.13 -3.80
N SER A 831 -29.91 -14.02 -4.03
CA SER A 831 -31.12 -14.03 -4.85
C SER A 831 -30.87 -14.43 -6.31
N TRP A 832 -29.62 -14.33 -6.80
CA TRP A 832 -29.21 -14.91 -8.09
C TRP A 832 -29.41 -16.43 -8.12
N SER A 833 -29.23 -17.12 -7.00
CA SER A 833 -29.41 -18.57 -6.90
C SER A 833 -30.85 -18.98 -6.55
N SER A 834 -31.78 -18.01 -6.46
CA SER A 834 -33.20 -18.30 -6.23
C SER A 834 -33.80 -19.10 -7.39
N GLN A 835 -34.82 -19.91 -7.09
CA GLN A 835 -35.47 -20.75 -8.09
C GLN A 835 -36.01 -19.93 -9.27
N ARG A 836 -36.46 -18.71 -8.98
CA ARG A 836 -37.03 -17.80 -9.96
C ARG A 836 -35.98 -17.19 -10.89
N ALA A 837 -34.84 -16.77 -10.33
CA ALA A 837 -33.71 -16.30 -11.13
C ALA A 837 -33.12 -17.43 -12.00
N LYS A 838 -33.02 -18.65 -11.47
CA LYS A 838 -32.60 -19.85 -12.24
C LYS A 838 -33.51 -20.12 -13.42
N TYR A 839 -34.84 -20.11 -13.21
CA TYR A 839 -35.80 -20.31 -14.30
C TYR A 839 -35.65 -19.28 -15.42
N TYR A 840 -35.44 -18.00 -15.06
CA TYR A 840 -35.15 -16.94 -16.02
C TYR A 840 -33.88 -17.22 -16.83
N ARG A 841 -32.80 -17.62 -16.16
CA ARG A 841 -31.51 -17.90 -16.82
C ARG A 841 -31.56 -19.12 -17.71
N GLU A 842 -32.21 -20.19 -17.29
CA GLU A 842 -32.42 -21.39 -18.11
C GLU A 842 -33.18 -21.04 -19.39
N HIS A 843 -34.25 -20.24 -19.27
CA HIS A 843 -35.06 -19.84 -20.43
C HIS A 843 -34.32 -18.90 -21.38
N LEU A 844 -33.51 -17.98 -20.85
CA LEU A 844 -32.73 -17.01 -21.63
C LEU A 844 -31.33 -17.52 -22.00
N GLN A 845 -30.96 -18.74 -21.61
CA GLN A 845 -29.63 -19.35 -21.80
C GLN A 845 -28.49 -18.48 -21.25
N ILE A 846 -28.68 -17.91 -20.05
CA ILE A 846 -27.70 -17.08 -19.36
C ILE A 846 -26.84 -17.97 -18.44
N ALA A 847 -25.52 -17.85 -18.56
CA ALA A 847 -24.56 -18.58 -17.73
C ALA A 847 -24.63 -18.15 -16.25
N ASP A 848 -24.39 -19.08 -15.32
CA ASP A 848 -24.51 -18.83 -13.88
C ASP A 848 -23.37 -17.92 -13.34
N GLU A 849 -22.22 -17.94 -14.02
CA GLU A 849 -20.99 -17.23 -13.67
C GLU A 849 -21.06 -15.72 -13.88
N TRP A 850 -22.06 -15.22 -14.63
CA TRP A 850 -22.30 -13.78 -14.79
C TRP A 850 -22.52 -13.07 -13.45
N GLY A 851 -23.26 -13.73 -12.55
CA GLY A 851 -23.56 -13.21 -11.23
C GLY A 851 -24.38 -11.91 -11.22
N THR A 852 -24.35 -11.24 -10.06
CA THR A 852 -25.02 -9.96 -9.86
C THR A 852 -24.11 -9.00 -9.10
N ALA A 853 -24.10 -7.74 -9.53
CA ALA A 853 -23.63 -6.64 -8.69
C ALA A 853 -24.72 -6.26 -7.67
N VAL A 854 -24.35 -5.48 -6.66
CA VAL A 854 -25.27 -4.91 -5.67
C VAL A 854 -25.09 -3.40 -5.62
N ILE A 855 -26.18 -2.68 -5.83
CA ILE A 855 -26.24 -1.23 -5.81
C ILE A 855 -26.74 -0.82 -4.42
N VAL A 856 -25.92 -0.08 -3.69
CA VAL A 856 -26.28 0.54 -2.40
C VAL A 856 -26.39 2.04 -2.62
N GLN A 857 -27.60 2.57 -2.54
CA GLN A 857 -27.91 3.94 -2.96
C GLN A 857 -28.78 4.65 -1.93
N LYS A 858 -28.51 5.93 -1.67
CA LYS A 858 -29.33 6.77 -0.76
C LYS A 858 -30.81 6.66 -1.16
N MET A 859 -31.69 6.47 -0.17
CA MET A 859 -33.13 6.54 -0.36
C MET A 859 -33.56 7.95 -0.76
N ALA A 860 -34.36 8.06 -1.81
CA ALA A 860 -35.22 9.21 -2.09
C ALA A 860 -36.65 8.86 -1.68
N LEU A 861 -37.33 9.75 -0.96
CA LEU A 861 -38.60 9.47 -0.30
C LEU A 861 -39.77 10.19 -1.00
N GLY A 862 -40.42 9.50 -1.94
CA GLY A 862 -41.66 9.97 -2.59
C GLY A 862 -42.91 9.93 -1.69
N ASN A 863 -42.73 9.62 -0.41
CA ASN A 863 -43.78 9.49 0.60
C ASN A 863 -43.62 10.44 1.80
N LEU A 864 -42.92 11.56 1.62
CA LEU A 864 -42.70 12.58 2.64
C LEU A 864 -43.91 13.47 2.91
N SER A 865 -44.56 13.93 1.85
CA SER A 865 -45.66 14.90 1.93
C SER A 865 -46.61 14.78 0.74
N ALA A 866 -47.73 15.51 0.77
CA ALA A 866 -48.66 15.61 -0.35
C ALA A 866 -48.02 16.18 -1.64
N CYS A 867 -46.87 16.86 -1.52
CA CYS A 867 -46.09 17.38 -2.64
C CYS A 867 -44.95 16.46 -3.07
N SER A 868 -44.86 15.24 -2.50
CA SER A 868 -43.87 14.23 -2.87
C SER A 868 -44.50 13.08 -3.64
N GLY A 869 -43.73 12.47 -4.52
CA GLY A 869 -44.23 11.38 -5.35
C GLY A 869 -43.14 10.59 -6.04
N THR A 870 -43.57 9.52 -6.69
CA THR A 870 -42.71 8.61 -7.44
C THR A 870 -43.40 8.25 -8.74
N GLY A 871 -42.64 7.87 -9.77
CA GLY A 871 -43.21 7.63 -11.09
C GLY A 871 -42.30 6.87 -12.03
N VAL A 872 -42.91 6.39 -13.11
CA VAL A 872 -42.24 5.81 -14.27
C VAL A 872 -42.69 6.57 -15.49
N VAL A 873 -41.74 7.15 -16.23
CA VAL A 873 -42.00 7.90 -17.46
C VAL A 873 -41.28 7.25 -18.64
N PHE A 874 -42.02 7.11 -19.74
CA PHE A 874 -41.50 6.79 -21.05
C PHE A 874 -41.28 8.08 -21.83
N THR A 875 -40.15 8.19 -22.51
CA THR A 875 -39.83 9.39 -23.29
C THR A 875 -40.58 9.44 -24.63
N ASN A 876 -41.24 8.36 -25.03
CA ASN A 876 -42.22 8.37 -26.11
C ASN A 876 -43.50 7.60 -25.73
N SER A 877 -44.64 8.06 -26.24
CA SER A 877 -45.92 7.38 -26.07
C SER A 877 -45.94 6.07 -26.85
N PRO A 878 -46.30 4.93 -26.22
CA PRO A 878 -46.47 3.65 -26.92
C PRO A 878 -47.79 3.54 -27.69
N ILE A 879 -48.67 4.54 -27.57
CA ILE A 879 -50.03 4.54 -28.13
C ILE A 879 -50.12 5.42 -29.37
N ASN A 880 -49.43 6.57 -29.38
CA ASN A 880 -49.48 7.52 -30.48
C ASN A 880 -48.24 7.41 -31.35
N ASP A 881 -48.42 7.32 -32.68
CA ASP A 881 -47.33 7.26 -33.68
C ASP A 881 -46.63 8.62 -33.92
N ASN A 882 -46.80 9.59 -33.00
CA ASN A 882 -46.18 10.90 -33.14
C ASN A 882 -44.66 10.79 -32.93
N ALA A 883 -43.89 11.23 -33.91
CA ALA A 883 -42.44 11.33 -33.78
C ALA A 883 -42.05 12.39 -32.74
N GLY A 884 -40.97 12.14 -31.97
CA GLY A 884 -40.42 13.07 -30.99
C GLY A 884 -40.61 12.64 -29.54
N ILE A 885 -40.27 13.55 -28.62
CA ILE A 885 -40.32 13.30 -27.17
C ILE A 885 -41.71 13.63 -26.65
N ASN A 886 -42.45 12.60 -26.25
CA ASN A 886 -43.80 12.71 -25.73
C ASN A 886 -43.89 11.91 -24.43
N LEU A 887 -43.78 12.61 -23.30
CA LEU A 887 -43.79 11.97 -21.98
C LEU A 887 -45.11 11.24 -21.74
N TYR A 888 -45.02 9.96 -21.42
CA TYR A 888 -46.15 9.08 -21.16
C TYR A 888 -45.80 8.17 -19.97
N GLY A 889 -46.72 7.92 -19.06
CA GLY A 889 -46.42 6.99 -17.96
C GLY A 889 -47.37 7.12 -16.77
N ASP A 890 -46.91 6.64 -15.63
CA ASP A 890 -47.69 6.56 -14.40
C ASP A 890 -46.91 7.18 -13.24
N PHE A 891 -47.56 7.98 -12.40
CA PHE A 891 -47.01 8.44 -11.12
C PHE A 891 -48.03 8.32 -9.98
N THR A 892 -47.58 8.41 -8.74
CA THR A 892 -48.46 8.48 -7.57
C THR A 892 -47.86 9.36 -6.48
N LEU A 893 -48.72 9.94 -5.65
CA LEU A 893 -48.33 10.83 -4.54
C LEU A 893 -48.26 10.06 -3.22
N CYS A 894 -47.43 10.55 -2.30
CA CYS A 894 -47.23 9.96 -0.97
C CYS A 894 -46.92 8.45 -1.02
N SER A 895 -46.04 8.02 -1.92
CA SER A 895 -45.79 6.60 -2.20
C SER A 895 -44.32 6.32 -2.54
N GLN A 896 -43.92 5.05 -2.46
CA GLN A 896 -42.58 4.61 -2.91
C GLN A 896 -42.71 3.79 -4.19
N GLY A 897 -41.66 3.75 -5.01
CA GLY A 897 -41.71 3.19 -6.37
C GLY A 897 -42.24 1.76 -6.46
N GLU A 898 -42.05 0.94 -5.42
CA GLU A 898 -42.60 -0.41 -5.30
C GLU A 898 -44.13 -0.45 -5.51
N ASP A 899 -44.86 0.58 -5.06
CA ASP A 899 -46.32 0.60 -5.16
C ASP A 899 -46.79 0.72 -6.62
N ILE A 900 -46.05 1.45 -7.46
CA ILE A 900 -46.34 1.61 -8.89
C ILE A 900 -46.03 0.31 -9.63
N VAL A 901 -44.83 -0.22 -9.42
CA VAL A 901 -44.35 -1.40 -10.14
C VAL A 901 -45.16 -2.65 -9.77
N SER A 902 -45.56 -2.76 -8.50
CA SER A 902 -46.42 -3.85 -8.03
C SER A 902 -47.90 -3.70 -8.39
N GLY A 903 -48.32 -2.53 -8.90
CA GLY A 903 -49.69 -2.32 -9.37
C GLY A 903 -50.76 -2.28 -8.28
N LEU A 904 -50.37 -2.09 -7.01
CA LEU A 904 -51.27 -2.12 -5.87
C LEU A 904 -52.05 -0.81 -5.61
N VAL A 905 -51.63 0.28 -6.25
CA VAL A 905 -52.22 1.61 -6.05
C VAL A 905 -52.82 2.13 -7.35
N HIS A 906 -53.80 3.03 -7.21
CA HIS A 906 -54.26 3.82 -8.35
C HIS A 906 -53.15 4.78 -8.78
N THR A 907 -52.81 4.73 -10.06
CA THR A 907 -51.82 5.62 -10.68
C THR A 907 -52.49 6.82 -11.32
N LEU A 908 -51.73 7.89 -11.44
CA LEU A 908 -52.09 9.14 -12.10
C LEU A 908 -51.26 9.30 -13.38
N PRO A 909 -51.81 9.94 -14.43
CA PRO A 909 -51.12 10.10 -15.71
C PRO A 909 -50.01 11.14 -15.66
N ILE A 910 -48.93 10.93 -16.43
CA ILE A 910 -47.82 11.90 -16.50
C ILE A 910 -48.21 13.15 -17.29
N SER A 911 -48.84 13.01 -18.45
CA SER A 911 -49.18 14.12 -19.35
C SER A 911 -50.68 14.43 -19.41
N GLU A 912 -51.02 15.68 -19.74
CA GLU A 912 -52.42 16.10 -19.91
C GLU A 912 -53.09 15.45 -21.12
N SER A 913 -52.31 15.14 -22.17
CA SER A 913 -52.80 14.39 -23.33
C SER A 913 -53.26 12.99 -22.92
N GLN A 914 -52.42 12.25 -22.18
CA GLN A 914 -52.76 10.95 -21.62
C GLN A 914 -54.01 11.00 -20.72
N ARG A 915 -54.13 12.03 -19.88
CA ARG A 915 -55.28 12.20 -18.98
C ARG A 915 -56.59 12.33 -19.75
N ARG A 916 -56.62 13.19 -20.77
CA ARG A 916 -57.85 13.47 -21.56
C ARG A 916 -58.33 12.25 -22.35
N GLU A 917 -57.42 11.39 -22.76
CA GLU A 917 -57.73 10.25 -23.62
C GLU A 917 -58.18 9.01 -22.83
N PHE A 918 -57.48 8.67 -21.74
CA PHE A 918 -57.68 7.40 -21.02
C PHE A 918 -58.24 7.56 -19.60
N TYR A 919 -58.25 8.77 -19.04
CA TYR A 919 -58.62 9.03 -17.66
C TYR A 919 -59.76 10.06 -17.54
N SER A 920 -60.94 9.70 -18.07
CA SER A 920 -62.15 10.56 -18.06
C SER A 920 -62.57 11.07 -16.67
N ASP A 921 -62.29 10.28 -15.63
CA ASP A 921 -62.72 10.56 -14.25
C ASP A 921 -61.58 11.13 -13.37
N CYS A 922 -60.39 11.39 -13.94
CA CYS A 922 -59.23 11.89 -13.20
C CYS A 922 -59.08 13.41 -13.36
N SER A 923 -58.95 14.12 -12.24
CA SER A 923 -58.86 15.59 -12.22
C SER A 923 -57.45 16.16 -12.45
N LEU A 924 -56.38 15.36 -12.32
CA LEU A 924 -55.00 15.86 -12.37
C LEU A 924 -54.01 14.92 -13.09
N SER A 925 -52.94 15.51 -13.64
CA SER A 925 -51.76 14.83 -14.19
C SER A 925 -50.48 15.41 -13.59
N LEU A 926 -49.32 14.78 -13.79
CA LEU A 926 -48.05 15.35 -13.31
C LEU A 926 -47.82 16.74 -13.94
N GLN A 927 -48.12 16.86 -15.23
CA GLN A 927 -48.00 18.11 -15.98
C GLN A 927 -48.86 19.26 -15.41
N SER A 928 -50.06 18.98 -14.90
CA SER A 928 -50.93 20.02 -14.32
C SER A 928 -50.70 20.25 -12.83
N ALA A 929 -50.34 19.22 -12.06
CA ALA A 929 -50.16 19.33 -10.62
C ALA A 929 -48.74 19.77 -10.22
N PHE A 930 -47.70 19.34 -10.95
CA PHE A 930 -46.29 19.60 -10.66
C PHE A 930 -45.54 20.01 -11.95
N PRO A 931 -45.87 21.18 -12.53
CA PRO A 931 -45.32 21.60 -13.82
C PRO A 931 -43.79 21.73 -13.82
N SER A 932 -43.19 22.17 -12.71
CA SER A 932 -41.74 22.30 -12.57
C SER A 932 -41.03 20.94 -12.67
N ILE A 933 -41.54 19.92 -11.98
CA ILE A 933 -41.04 18.54 -12.04
C ILE A 933 -41.22 17.95 -13.44
N TYR A 934 -42.40 18.16 -14.04
CA TYR A 934 -42.67 17.70 -15.41
C TYR A 934 -41.69 18.31 -16.43
N ASN A 935 -41.44 19.62 -16.34
CA ASN A 935 -40.51 20.31 -17.24
C ASN A 935 -39.07 19.81 -17.02
N ALA A 936 -38.63 19.61 -15.78
CA ALA A 936 -37.33 19.04 -15.49
C ALA A 936 -37.17 17.63 -16.12
N LEU A 937 -38.20 16.78 -16.02
CA LEU A 937 -38.20 15.46 -16.68
C LEU A 937 -38.17 15.56 -18.20
N LEU A 938 -38.87 16.53 -18.78
CA LEU A 938 -38.87 16.78 -20.22
C LEU A 938 -37.48 17.23 -20.70
N ASP A 939 -36.84 18.15 -19.97
CA ASP A 939 -35.50 18.64 -20.27
C ASP A 939 -34.48 17.49 -20.17
N LEU A 940 -34.49 16.72 -19.08
CA LEU A 940 -33.64 15.54 -18.90
C LEU A 940 -33.86 14.52 -20.03
N SER A 941 -35.11 14.25 -20.41
CA SER A 941 -35.43 13.35 -21.52
C SER A 941 -34.91 13.86 -22.87
N THR A 942 -34.97 15.18 -23.08
CA THR A 942 -34.49 15.86 -24.29
C THR A 942 -32.98 15.78 -24.39
N GLN A 943 -32.27 16.10 -23.30
CA GLN A 943 -30.81 15.96 -23.25
C GLN A 943 -30.38 14.52 -23.53
N LEU A 944 -31.05 13.55 -22.89
CA LEU A 944 -30.70 12.14 -23.02
C LEU A 944 -30.80 11.63 -24.48
N ILE A 945 -31.86 12.02 -25.19
CA ILE A 945 -32.14 11.51 -26.55
C ILE A 945 -31.46 12.35 -27.62
N GLU A 946 -31.62 13.66 -27.57
CA GLU A 946 -31.18 14.56 -28.64
C GLU A 946 -29.71 14.96 -28.52
N ILE A 947 -29.17 15.06 -27.30
CA ILE A 947 -27.78 15.47 -27.06
C ILE A 947 -26.87 14.25 -26.89
N TYR A 948 -27.26 13.33 -26.01
CA TYR A 948 -26.43 12.15 -25.68
C TYR A 948 -26.71 10.94 -26.58
N GLY A 949 -27.67 11.02 -27.49
CA GLY A 949 -27.91 10.02 -28.55
C GLY A 949 -28.49 8.69 -28.06
N PHE A 950 -29.12 8.66 -26.89
CA PHE A 950 -29.81 7.48 -26.42
C PHE A 950 -31.11 7.26 -27.22
N MET A 951 -31.51 5.99 -27.36
CA MET A 951 -32.86 5.66 -27.82
C MET A 951 -33.90 6.17 -26.82
N HIS A 952 -35.19 6.15 -27.19
CA HIS A 952 -36.24 6.40 -26.21
C HIS A 952 -36.08 5.50 -24.97
N GLN A 953 -36.30 6.07 -23.79
CA GLN A 953 -36.04 5.44 -22.49
C GLN A 953 -37.31 5.31 -21.68
N GLU A 954 -37.26 4.38 -20.74
CA GLU A 954 -38.09 4.31 -19.56
C GLU A 954 -37.26 4.76 -18.35
N ILE A 955 -37.77 5.74 -17.63
CA ILE A 955 -37.09 6.41 -16.52
C ILE A 955 -37.93 6.23 -15.26
N GLU A 956 -37.35 5.63 -14.21
CA GLU A 956 -37.91 5.60 -12.86
C GLU A 956 -37.43 6.86 -12.13
N PHE A 957 -38.34 7.64 -11.56
CA PHE A 957 -38.02 8.89 -10.87
C PHE A 957 -38.78 9.02 -9.55
N THR A 958 -38.29 9.88 -8.66
CA THR A 958 -38.92 10.23 -7.38
C THR A 958 -38.63 11.69 -7.08
N PHE A 959 -39.61 12.42 -6.58
CA PHE A 959 -39.45 13.80 -6.14
C PHE A 959 -39.89 13.95 -4.68
N GLU A 960 -39.05 14.60 -3.88
CA GLU A 960 -39.29 14.79 -2.45
C GLU A 960 -40.14 16.05 -2.16
N SER A 961 -40.18 17.00 -3.11
CA SER A 961 -41.01 18.20 -3.09
C SER A 961 -41.40 18.63 -4.52
N ASP A 962 -42.11 19.75 -4.66
CA ASP A 962 -42.42 20.37 -5.96
C ASP A 962 -41.25 21.16 -6.59
N ASP A 963 -40.09 21.21 -5.89
CA ASP A 963 -38.84 21.78 -6.39
C ASP A 963 -38.11 20.79 -7.34
N PRO A 964 -37.73 21.21 -8.57
CA PRO A 964 -36.89 20.42 -9.46
C PRO A 964 -35.59 19.91 -8.87
N ASP A 965 -34.98 20.61 -7.91
CA ASP A 965 -33.72 20.19 -7.27
C ASP A 965 -33.92 18.94 -6.38
N ASP A 966 -35.17 18.68 -5.97
CA ASP A 966 -35.57 17.49 -5.21
C ASP A 966 -36.06 16.33 -6.13
N LEU A 967 -35.89 16.45 -7.45
CA LEU A 967 -36.14 15.38 -8.41
C LEU A 967 -34.94 14.44 -8.50
N TYR A 968 -35.17 13.15 -8.29
CA TYR A 968 -34.16 12.11 -8.38
C TYR A 968 -34.51 11.09 -9.47
N ILE A 969 -33.54 10.78 -10.32
CA ILE A 969 -33.63 9.67 -11.27
C ILE A 969 -33.04 8.41 -10.61
N LEU A 970 -33.85 7.34 -10.55
CA LEU A 970 -33.52 6.12 -9.81
C LEU A 970 -33.11 4.96 -10.73
N GLN A 971 -33.55 4.99 -11.99
CA GLN A 971 -33.20 4.01 -13.00
C GLN A 971 -33.51 4.56 -14.39
N THR A 972 -32.73 4.14 -15.38
CA THR A 972 -33.07 4.33 -16.79
C THR A 972 -32.81 3.04 -17.57
N ARG A 973 -33.62 2.77 -18.58
CA ARG A 973 -33.45 1.65 -19.51
C ARG A 973 -34.05 1.97 -20.87
N ASN A 974 -33.52 1.34 -21.93
CA ASN A 974 -34.10 1.47 -23.26
C ASN A 974 -35.58 1.07 -23.26
N GLN A 975 -36.43 1.98 -23.75
CA GLN A 975 -37.84 1.71 -23.97
C GLN A 975 -37.96 0.66 -25.09
N LYS A 976 -38.70 -0.41 -24.84
CA LYS A 976 -39.06 -1.37 -25.89
C LYS A 976 -40.17 -0.74 -26.75
N LEU A 977 -39.78 -0.09 -27.85
CA LEU A 977 -40.72 0.39 -28.86
C LEU A 977 -41.44 -0.80 -29.51
N LYS A 978 -42.74 -0.62 -29.83
CA LYS A 978 -43.52 -1.61 -30.60
C LYS A 978 -42.73 -1.99 -31.85
N LYS A 979 -42.24 -3.23 -31.92
CA LYS A 979 -41.80 -3.79 -33.21
C LYS A 979 -43.07 -4.01 -34.03
N GLN A 980 -43.09 -3.53 -35.27
CA GLN A 980 -44.08 -3.97 -36.26
C GLN A 980 -44.01 -5.50 -36.33
N LYS A 981 -45.00 -6.16 -35.73
CA LYS A 981 -45.31 -7.56 -35.94
C LYS A 981 -46.74 -7.59 -36.47
N THR A 982 -47.01 -8.57 -37.31
CA THR A 982 -48.35 -8.93 -37.72
C THR A 982 -49.17 -9.19 -36.46
N TYR A 983 -50.21 -8.40 -36.17
CA TYR A 983 -51.03 -8.59 -34.97
C TYR A 983 -52.34 -9.25 -35.38
N ALA A 984 -52.81 -10.17 -34.54
CA ALA A 984 -54.15 -10.69 -34.71
C ALA A 984 -55.17 -9.56 -34.47
N THR A 985 -56.16 -9.38 -35.33
CA THR A 985 -57.31 -8.50 -35.13
C THR A 985 -58.59 -9.32 -35.18
N PHE A 986 -59.61 -8.95 -34.41
CA PHE A 986 -60.91 -9.60 -34.49
C PHE A 986 -61.57 -9.25 -35.83
N ILE A 987 -62.14 -10.26 -36.50
CA ILE A 987 -62.88 -10.05 -37.76
C ILE A 987 -64.17 -9.24 -37.50
N PRO A 988 -64.97 -9.53 -36.45
CA PRO A 988 -66.13 -8.71 -36.09
C PRO A 988 -65.70 -7.35 -35.51
N ALA A 989 -66.46 -6.30 -35.80
CA ALA A 989 -66.21 -4.99 -35.19
C ALA A 989 -66.46 -5.04 -33.66
N PRO A 990 -65.78 -4.20 -32.84
CA PRO A 990 -65.98 -4.16 -31.39
C PRO A 990 -67.44 -4.06 -30.93
N ASP A 991 -68.27 -3.37 -31.70
CA ASP A 991 -69.68 -3.12 -31.39
C ASP A 991 -70.58 -4.36 -31.62
N GLU A 992 -70.09 -5.37 -32.34
CA GLU A 992 -70.76 -6.65 -32.62
C GLU A 992 -70.39 -7.73 -31.60
N MET A 993 -69.43 -7.45 -30.72
CA MET A 993 -68.93 -8.37 -29.69
C MET A 993 -69.51 -8.03 -28.31
N LYS A 994 -69.72 -9.05 -27.47
CA LYS A 994 -70.29 -8.86 -26.12
C LYS A 994 -69.20 -8.41 -25.16
N LEU A 995 -69.01 -7.09 -25.05
CA LEU A 995 -68.06 -6.47 -24.13
C LEU A 995 -68.46 -6.77 -22.67
N THR A 996 -67.55 -7.38 -21.92
CA THR A 996 -67.77 -7.69 -20.49
C THR A 996 -66.85 -6.91 -19.57
N GLY A 997 -65.65 -6.55 -20.02
CA GLY A 997 -64.68 -5.79 -19.23
C GLY A 997 -63.85 -4.83 -20.06
N ARG A 998 -63.31 -3.81 -19.41
CA ARG A 998 -62.37 -2.87 -20.01
C ARG A 998 -61.24 -2.51 -19.05
N GLY A 999 -60.03 -2.48 -19.57
CA GLY A 999 -58.81 -2.10 -18.87
C GLY A 999 -57.84 -1.40 -19.81
N ILE A 1000 -56.54 -1.61 -19.59
CA ILE A 1000 -55.44 -1.07 -20.37
C ILE A 1000 -54.83 -2.21 -21.20
N GLY A 1001 -54.85 -2.08 -22.52
CA GLY A 1001 -54.25 -3.05 -23.44
C GLY A 1001 -52.73 -2.97 -23.46
N ILE A 1002 -52.06 -4.12 -23.34
CA ILE A 1002 -50.61 -4.29 -23.35
C ILE A 1002 -50.24 -5.46 -24.28
N GLY A 1003 -49.12 -5.33 -25.00
CA GLY A 1003 -48.60 -6.36 -25.92
C GLY A 1003 -49.24 -6.34 -27.31
N GLY A 1004 -50.45 -5.75 -27.44
CA GLY A 1004 -51.17 -5.62 -28.71
C GLY A 1004 -51.78 -6.93 -29.22
N GLY A 1005 -52.74 -6.82 -30.14
CA GLY A 1005 -53.39 -7.94 -30.81
C GLY A 1005 -54.59 -8.56 -30.08
N ALA A 1006 -55.35 -9.36 -30.82
CA ALA A 1006 -56.53 -10.09 -30.39
C ALA A 1006 -56.16 -11.54 -30.01
N LEU A 1007 -56.69 -12.03 -28.89
CA LEU A 1007 -56.48 -13.40 -28.44
C LEU A 1007 -57.80 -14.01 -27.99
N THR A 1008 -58.08 -15.21 -28.48
CA THR A 1008 -59.17 -16.05 -27.97
C THR A 1008 -58.57 -17.29 -27.33
N GLY A 1009 -58.95 -17.59 -26.09
CA GLY A 1009 -58.33 -18.69 -25.34
C GLY A 1009 -59.11 -19.15 -24.11
N ILE A 1010 -58.60 -20.20 -23.49
CA ILE A 1010 -59.15 -20.83 -22.29
C ILE A 1010 -58.66 -20.10 -21.04
N LEU A 1011 -59.59 -19.79 -20.13
CA LEU A 1011 -59.32 -19.21 -18.82
C LEU A 1011 -58.62 -20.18 -17.88
N THR A 1012 -57.57 -19.70 -17.23
CA THR A 1012 -56.78 -20.42 -16.23
C THR A 1012 -56.45 -19.50 -15.06
N PHE A 1013 -56.34 -20.05 -13.83
CA PHE A 1013 -56.14 -19.25 -12.61
C PHE A 1013 -54.82 -19.56 -11.89
N ASP A 1014 -54.28 -20.77 -12.08
CA ASP A 1014 -53.06 -21.23 -11.41
C ASP A 1014 -52.19 -22.13 -12.32
N MET A 1015 -51.03 -22.54 -11.82
CA MET A 1015 -50.08 -23.37 -12.55
C MET A 1015 -50.61 -24.79 -12.84
N ASN A 1016 -51.54 -25.30 -12.02
CA ASN A 1016 -52.15 -26.61 -12.24
C ASN A 1016 -53.16 -26.53 -13.39
N ASP A 1017 -53.97 -25.48 -13.44
CA ASP A 1017 -54.90 -25.18 -14.53
C ASP A 1017 -54.18 -25.02 -15.86
N LEU A 1018 -53.04 -24.33 -15.86
CA LEU A 1018 -52.19 -24.19 -17.05
C LEU A 1018 -51.68 -25.56 -17.50
N LYS A 1019 -51.12 -26.38 -16.61
CA LYS A 1019 -50.63 -27.72 -16.96
C LYS A 1019 -51.74 -28.64 -17.47
N GLU A 1020 -52.90 -28.60 -16.84
CA GLU A 1020 -54.05 -29.43 -17.20
C GLU A 1020 -54.64 -28.99 -18.54
N SER A 1021 -54.79 -27.69 -18.76
CA SER A 1021 -55.26 -27.14 -20.05
C SER A 1021 -54.30 -27.44 -21.19
N ILE A 1022 -52.96 -27.32 -20.99
CA ILE A 1022 -51.97 -27.73 -22.00
C ILE A 1022 -52.09 -29.22 -22.34
N LYS A 1023 -52.35 -30.07 -21.34
CA LYS A 1023 -52.48 -31.51 -21.53
C LYS A 1023 -53.78 -31.88 -22.27
N ASN A 1024 -54.88 -31.20 -21.95
CA ASN A 1024 -56.21 -31.52 -22.47
C ASN A 1024 -56.50 -30.84 -23.82
N ASN A 1025 -55.94 -29.65 -24.06
CA ASN A 1025 -56.18 -28.83 -25.24
C ASN A 1025 -54.85 -28.21 -25.75
N PRO A 1026 -53.93 -29.02 -26.31
CA PRO A 1026 -52.57 -28.58 -26.65
C PRO A 1026 -52.51 -27.49 -27.74
N ASP A 1027 -53.55 -27.39 -28.57
CA ASP A 1027 -53.63 -26.42 -29.67
C ASP A 1027 -54.36 -25.12 -29.29
N GLU A 1028 -54.99 -25.07 -28.11
CA GLU A 1028 -55.72 -23.88 -27.66
C GLU A 1028 -54.81 -22.90 -26.92
N LYS A 1029 -55.13 -21.62 -27.07
CA LYS A 1029 -54.43 -20.53 -26.38
C LYS A 1029 -54.91 -20.42 -24.94
N LEU A 1030 -54.02 -20.06 -24.04
CA LEU A 1030 -54.33 -19.98 -22.61
C LEU A 1030 -54.29 -18.53 -22.12
N ILE A 1031 -55.34 -18.13 -21.40
CA ILE A 1031 -55.47 -16.81 -20.79
C ILE A 1031 -55.41 -16.98 -19.28
N LEU A 1032 -54.35 -16.43 -18.68
CA LEU A 1032 -54.18 -16.42 -17.23
C LEU A 1032 -54.94 -15.24 -16.63
N VAL A 1033 -55.74 -15.48 -15.58
CA VAL A 1033 -56.43 -14.43 -14.83
C VAL A 1033 -55.90 -14.36 -13.42
N ARG A 1034 -55.49 -13.16 -13.00
CA ARG A 1034 -54.99 -12.88 -11.65
C ARG A 1034 -55.64 -11.62 -11.09
N PRO A 1035 -55.82 -11.49 -9.77
CA PRO A 1035 -56.27 -10.23 -9.15
C PRO A 1035 -55.27 -9.10 -9.40
N ASP A 1036 -53.99 -9.42 -9.27
CA ASP A 1036 -52.80 -8.62 -9.58
C ASP A 1036 -51.68 -9.58 -9.98
N THR A 1037 -50.66 -9.10 -10.68
CA THR A 1037 -49.46 -9.93 -10.90
C THR A 1037 -48.46 -9.73 -9.79
N VAL A 1038 -48.13 -10.83 -9.14
CA VAL A 1038 -46.98 -10.89 -8.26
C VAL A 1038 -45.78 -11.44 -9.02
N PRO A 1039 -44.56 -11.13 -8.54
CA PRO A 1039 -43.34 -11.70 -9.09
C PRO A 1039 -43.46 -13.24 -9.30
N ASP A 1040 -44.06 -13.98 -8.37
CA ASP A 1040 -44.20 -15.44 -8.41
C ASP A 1040 -45.06 -15.98 -9.58
N ASP A 1041 -45.81 -15.13 -10.26
CA ASP A 1041 -46.61 -15.51 -11.43
C ASP A 1041 -45.77 -15.72 -12.69
N ILE A 1042 -44.50 -15.32 -12.70
CA ILE A 1042 -43.67 -15.34 -13.91
C ILE A 1042 -43.57 -16.72 -14.59
N PRO A 1043 -43.33 -17.84 -13.86
CA PRO A 1043 -43.36 -19.16 -14.47
C PRO A 1043 -44.69 -19.48 -15.16
N MET A 1044 -45.81 -18.94 -14.66
CA MET A 1044 -47.13 -19.07 -15.28
C MET A 1044 -47.25 -18.18 -16.53
N ILE A 1045 -46.77 -16.93 -16.47
CA ILE A 1045 -46.76 -15.99 -17.61
C ILE A 1045 -45.95 -16.54 -18.80
N PHE A 1046 -44.84 -17.24 -18.54
CA PHE A 1046 -44.08 -17.92 -19.60
C PHE A 1046 -44.89 -19.03 -20.31
N ARG A 1047 -45.88 -19.61 -19.63
CA ARG A 1047 -46.68 -20.75 -20.11
C ARG A 1047 -48.04 -20.37 -20.68
N CYS A 1048 -48.56 -19.17 -20.39
CA CYS A 1048 -49.81 -18.68 -21.00
C CYS A 1048 -49.54 -17.93 -22.31
N ASP A 1049 -50.60 -17.69 -23.10
CA ASP A 1049 -50.55 -16.86 -24.31
C ASP A 1049 -51.08 -15.44 -24.07
N GLY A 1050 -51.98 -15.28 -23.08
CA GLY A 1050 -52.47 -13.98 -22.64
C GLY A 1050 -52.72 -13.88 -21.14
N LEU A 1051 -52.93 -12.64 -20.69
CA LEU A 1051 -53.04 -12.30 -19.27
C LEU A 1051 -54.13 -11.25 -19.04
N ILE A 1052 -54.96 -11.42 -18.01
CA ILE A 1052 -55.89 -10.39 -17.52
C ILE A 1052 -55.62 -10.16 -16.04
N THR A 1053 -55.52 -8.90 -15.65
CA THR A 1053 -55.38 -8.51 -14.23
C THR A 1053 -56.42 -7.50 -13.79
N GLY A 1054 -56.88 -7.61 -12.55
CA GLY A 1054 -57.85 -6.67 -11.96
C GLY A 1054 -57.22 -5.33 -11.58
N LYS A 1055 -55.95 -5.35 -11.15
CA LYS A 1055 -55.16 -4.18 -10.75
C LYS A 1055 -53.87 -4.07 -11.58
N GLY A 1056 -53.25 -2.88 -11.57
CA GLY A 1056 -51.94 -2.61 -12.16
C GLY A 1056 -51.96 -1.72 -13.40
N GLY A 1057 -51.10 -0.70 -13.42
CA GLY A 1057 -50.98 0.25 -14.54
C GLY A 1057 -50.22 -0.30 -15.75
N ALA A 1058 -50.03 0.55 -16.77
CA ALA A 1058 -49.31 0.21 -18.00
C ALA A 1058 -47.81 -0.11 -17.75
N THR A 1059 -47.30 0.31 -16.61
CA THR A 1059 -45.91 0.14 -16.14
C THR A 1059 -45.76 -0.97 -15.09
N SER A 1060 -46.84 -1.69 -14.76
CA SER A 1060 -46.82 -2.77 -13.76
C SER A 1060 -45.96 -3.98 -14.18
N HIS A 1061 -45.57 -4.82 -13.21
CA HIS A 1061 -44.86 -6.07 -13.49
C HIS A 1061 -45.55 -6.95 -14.54
N ALA A 1062 -46.89 -7.09 -14.49
CA ALA A 1062 -47.70 -7.76 -15.52
C ALA A 1062 -47.43 -7.18 -16.90
N ALA A 1063 -47.61 -5.87 -17.02
CA ALA A 1063 -47.58 -5.16 -18.29
C ALA A 1063 -46.19 -5.23 -18.92
N VAL A 1064 -45.15 -4.97 -18.12
CA VAL A 1064 -43.76 -5.03 -18.56
C VAL A 1064 -43.35 -6.46 -18.92
N ALA A 1065 -43.67 -7.45 -18.09
CA ALA A 1065 -43.31 -8.85 -18.36
C ALA A 1065 -44.03 -9.38 -19.59
N ALA A 1066 -45.36 -9.24 -19.65
CA ALA A 1066 -46.18 -9.68 -20.78
C ALA A 1066 -45.77 -8.99 -22.08
N GLY A 1067 -45.59 -7.66 -22.06
CA GLY A 1067 -45.10 -6.90 -23.21
C GLY A 1067 -43.70 -7.33 -23.64
N SER A 1068 -42.80 -7.60 -22.69
CA SER A 1068 -41.43 -8.07 -22.99
C SER A 1068 -41.38 -9.46 -23.63
N LEU A 1069 -42.37 -10.31 -23.32
CA LEU A 1069 -42.54 -11.68 -23.81
C LEU A 1069 -43.47 -11.76 -25.05
N GLY A 1070 -44.07 -10.65 -25.46
CA GLY A 1070 -45.00 -10.59 -26.58
C GLY A 1070 -46.34 -11.31 -26.33
N LYS A 1071 -46.84 -11.26 -25.09
CA LYS A 1071 -48.14 -11.84 -24.69
C LYS A 1071 -49.25 -10.78 -24.80
N VAL A 1072 -50.45 -11.20 -25.20
CA VAL A 1072 -51.62 -10.31 -25.26
C VAL A 1072 -52.15 -10.09 -23.85
N CYS A 1073 -52.24 -8.84 -23.39
CA CYS A 1073 -52.48 -8.55 -21.99
C CYS A 1073 -53.48 -7.41 -21.80
N VAL A 1074 -54.38 -7.56 -20.83
CA VAL A 1074 -55.30 -6.50 -20.37
C VAL A 1074 -55.09 -6.30 -18.88
N VAL A 1075 -54.54 -5.15 -18.50
CA VAL A 1075 -54.30 -4.80 -17.08
C VAL A 1075 -55.30 -3.78 -16.56
N ASN A 1076 -55.47 -3.68 -15.24
CA ASN A 1076 -56.47 -2.78 -14.63
C ASN A 1076 -57.89 -2.99 -15.18
N CYS A 1077 -58.31 -4.24 -15.38
CA CYS A 1077 -59.66 -4.56 -15.86
C CYS A 1077 -60.70 -4.17 -14.80
N LYS A 1078 -61.36 -3.03 -14.99
CA LYS A 1078 -62.28 -2.47 -13.99
C LYS A 1078 -63.48 -3.40 -13.80
N GLY A 1079 -63.80 -3.69 -12.54
CA GLY A 1079 -64.90 -4.58 -12.16
C GLY A 1079 -64.55 -6.07 -12.21
N LEU A 1080 -63.28 -6.44 -12.45
CA LEU A 1080 -62.79 -7.81 -12.30
C LEU A 1080 -62.56 -8.15 -10.82
N VAL A 1081 -63.27 -9.16 -10.33
CA VAL A 1081 -63.08 -9.78 -9.02
C VAL A 1081 -62.67 -11.23 -9.23
N VAL A 1082 -61.49 -11.62 -8.73
CA VAL A 1082 -60.92 -12.96 -8.90
C VAL A 1082 -60.99 -13.70 -7.57
N ASN A 1083 -61.55 -14.92 -7.59
CA ASN A 1083 -61.48 -15.86 -6.48
C ASN A 1083 -60.66 -17.07 -6.92
N GLU A 1084 -59.38 -17.08 -6.52
CA GLU A 1084 -58.42 -18.10 -6.94
C GLU A 1084 -58.75 -19.48 -6.34
N ALA A 1085 -59.26 -19.51 -5.10
CA ALA A 1085 -59.62 -20.74 -4.42
C ALA A 1085 -60.81 -21.45 -5.10
N GLU A 1086 -61.77 -20.67 -5.61
CA GLU A 1086 -62.93 -21.19 -6.35
C GLU A 1086 -62.68 -21.31 -7.87
N LYS A 1087 -61.50 -20.89 -8.35
CA LYS A 1087 -61.13 -20.87 -9.78
C LYS A 1087 -62.18 -20.17 -10.65
N ARG A 1088 -62.63 -19.01 -10.16
CA ARG A 1088 -63.73 -18.23 -10.72
C ARG A 1088 -63.41 -16.75 -10.72
N CYS A 1089 -63.84 -16.02 -11.74
CA CYS A 1089 -63.83 -14.56 -11.74
C CYS A 1089 -65.17 -13.97 -12.14
N ILE A 1090 -65.41 -12.73 -11.73
CA ILE A 1090 -66.59 -11.94 -12.09
C ILE A 1090 -66.09 -10.65 -12.74
N ILE A 1091 -66.62 -10.30 -13.91
CA ILE A 1091 -66.32 -9.05 -14.61
C ILE A 1091 -67.65 -8.33 -14.86
N ASN A 1092 -67.87 -7.18 -14.21
CA ASN A 1092 -69.08 -6.36 -14.34
C ASN A 1092 -70.40 -7.18 -14.21
N GLY A 1093 -70.41 -8.18 -13.32
CA GLY A 1093 -71.58 -9.03 -13.05
C GLY A 1093 -71.66 -10.31 -13.89
N VAL A 1094 -70.80 -10.51 -14.90
CA VAL A 1094 -70.69 -11.77 -15.66
C VAL A 1094 -69.65 -12.67 -14.99
N SER A 1095 -69.98 -13.95 -14.82
CA SER A 1095 -69.15 -14.92 -14.11
C SER A 1095 -68.49 -15.90 -15.05
N PHE A 1096 -67.19 -16.13 -14.88
CA PHE A 1096 -66.41 -17.12 -15.62
C PHE A 1096 -65.67 -18.07 -14.68
N SER A 1097 -65.49 -19.32 -15.09
CA SER A 1097 -64.76 -20.36 -14.36
C SER A 1097 -63.58 -20.88 -15.19
N SER A 1098 -62.65 -21.59 -14.55
CA SER A 1098 -61.55 -22.24 -15.25
C SER A 1098 -62.06 -23.18 -16.36
N GLY A 1099 -61.48 -23.09 -17.55
CA GLY A 1099 -61.94 -23.82 -18.74
C GLY A 1099 -62.88 -23.02 -19.68
N ASP A 1100 -63.47 -21.91 -19.22
CA ASP A 1100 -64.30 -21.06 -20.07
C ASP A 1100 -63.45 -20.37 -21.16
N ARG A 1101 -64.02 -20.18 -22.35
CA ARG A 1101 -63.36 -19.48 -23.45
C ARG A 1101 -63.78 -18.02 -23.50
N ILE A 1102 -62.79 -17.13 -23.57
CA ILE A 1102 -62.99 -15.69 -23.69
C ILE A 1102 -62.06 -15.11 -24.74
N SER A 1103 -62.37 -13.88 -25.16
CA SER A 1103 -61.58 -13.13 -26.11
C SER A 1103 -61.10 -11.82 -25.49
N ILE A 1104 -59.82 -11.47 -25.69
CA ILE A 1104 -59.22 -10.23 -25.20
C ILE A 1104 -58.56 -9.45 -26.34
N ASP A 1105 -58.61 -8.13 -26.23
CA ASP A 1105 -57.97 -7.19 -27.16
C ASP A 1105 -56.88 -6.40 -26.42
N GLY A 1106 -55.62 -6.71 -26.74
CA GLY A 1106 -54.44 -6.03 -26.20
C GLY A 1106 -54.15 -4.66 -26.81
N ASN A 1107 -54.91 -4.21 -27.82
CA ASN A 1107 -54.85 -2.84 -28.35
C ASN A 1107 -55.86 -1.93 -27.64
N LEU A 1108 -57.13 -2.35 -27.59
CA LEU A 1108 -58.22 -1.54 -27.01
C LEU A 1108 -58.37 -1.73 -25.49
N GLY A 1109 -57.77 -2.79 -24.92
CA GLY A 1109 -57.94 -3.16 -23.52
C GLY A 1109 -59.31 -3.77 -23.21
N ASN A 1110 -59.98 -4.34 -24.22
CA ASN A 1110 -61.33 -4.89 -24.07
C ASN A 1110 -61.30 -6.38 -23.76
N VAL A 1111 -62.26 -6.84 -22.95
CA VAL A 1111 -62.51 -8.26 -22.65
C VAL A 1111 -63.93 -8.60 -23.10
N TYR A 1112 -64.07 -9.66 -23.89
CA TYR A 1112 -65.33 -10.08 -24.51
C TYR A 1112 -65.71 -11.50 -24.06
N GLU A 1113 -67.02 -11.71 -23.90
CA GLU A 1113 -67.59 -13.03 -23.62
C GLU A 1113 -67.78 -13.82 -24.91
N GLY A 1114 -67.23 -15.03 -24.97
CA GLY A 1114 -67.34 -15.93 -26.12
C GLY A 1114 -66.04 -16.07 -26.90
N VAL A 1115 -66.15 -16.68 -28.08
CA VAL A 1115 -65.06 -16.99 -29.00
C VAL A 1115 -65.31 -16.22 -30.29
N TYR A 1116 -64.35 -15.39 -30.69
CA TYR A 1116 -64.41 -14.61 -31.93
C TYR A 1116 -63.27 -14.98 -32.87
N GLU A 1117 -63.55 -14.98 -34.18
CA GLU A 1117 -62.56 -15.25 -35.21
C GLU A 1117 -61.54 -14.11 -35.31
N ILE A 1118 -60.29 -14.48 -35.52
CA ILE A 1118 -59.14 -13.57 -35.61
C ILE A 1118 -58.46 -13.71 -36.98
N GLN A 1119 -58.04 -12.59 -37.55
CA GLN A 1119 -57.19 -12.51 -38.74
C GLN A 1119 -55.83 -11.91 -38.36
N TYR A 1120 -54.77 -12.20 -39.11
CA TYR A 1120 -53.44 -11.63 -38.86
C TYR A 1120 -53.15 -10.54 -39.89
N GLU A 1121 -52.95 -9.30 -39.43
CA GLU A 1121 -52.64 -8.12 -40.25
C GLU A 1121 -51.21 -7.64 -40.08
#